data_AF-A0A2M6WAU5-F1
#
_entry.id   AF-A0A2M6WAU5-F1
#
_cell.length_a   1.000
_cell.length_b   1.000
_cell.length_c   1.000
_cell.angle_alpha   90.00
_cell.angle_beta   90.00
_cell.angle_gamma   90.00
#
_symmetry.space_group_name_H-M   'P 1'
#
loop_
_entity.id
_entity.type
_entity.pdbx_description
1 polymer ?
#
loop_
_entity_poly.entity_id
_entity_poly.type
_entity_poly.pdbx_seq_one_letter_code
_entity_poly.pdbx_strand_id
1 'polypeptide(L)'
;MYIIIQDMSQQKLAKYLSYALKTLLYLILLTPILISAKYLFPFITTKTMYFRLMIELALVLYTVLALMSDDYKPKMTKLSWSIVIFGFVILLTGITGVDFYRTFWGTIERGEGFITISHLIIYFLLLTWVFKSKKDWFNYLSVLIGVGVLVDFYAILQRANVENFFLFGRIIHPGEGRLSSTLGNAAFLGAFTLAQFFLSVLLFFKRDHWAWKMTFALTALLNILILFQTQTRGAGIALAIVLILISLFYGLKSSEKNKKITALTLFIFLIIAGLFIWLNKNSSFVQNNNMLRRLVSISKTDITTESRLAAWQTSWNGWKDRFIFGYGWENYNIAFNKYFPAIIYKDAGSQLWFDRAHNTIFDVAVATGLIGLINYLTIFGLALYYLFKNIKNDFDFSVILIAFLTAHFIQNIFVFDVLASYIILFTIFALISFTSKTADEKKSPANSKKNFNILILTAIILVVSFVSYILNFKPLSANKLGLKAMSMVNVNENETVQTFVKAINLNTYQTMELRQKLADNVLVSNRPKNGLTQFDVYNNYKTAINEIKKNINDHPNDVQNYLYLTALLNQAGGYDAKNYDEIIQWSEKALILSPTRPQIYFEMGQAKITQNKFAEGIGYFKKALTLNPDAQESHWNLFAAYVLTNNTKLAEEEYDWLNTNGFDFNVAQNLNRLYNIYLLANKKDKLVEVMEKMVTLDPSASNYAKLAAVYKEAGQISKARTAVLKAVELDPSLKTEAEKFLELLK
;
A
#
# COMPACT_ATOMS: atom_id res chain seq x y z
N MET A 1 -24.27 -22.92 27.97
CA MET A 1 -24.84 -21.55 27.90
C MET A 1 -26.31 -21.51 28.36
N TYR A 2 -27.16 -22.44 27.93
CA TYR A 2 -28.60 -22.50 28.29
C TYR A 2 -28.88 -22.57 29.82
N ILE A 3 -28.15 -23.42 30.55
CA ILE A 3 -28.34 -23.60 32.01
C ILE A 3 -27.87 -22.37 32.82
N ILE A 4 -26.84 -21.66 32.35
CA ILE A 4 -26.28 -20.48 33.04
C ILE A 4 -27.17 -19.24 32.86
N ILE A 5 -27.97 -19.17 31.78
CA ILE A 5 -28.83 -18.03 31.46
C ILE A 5 -30.16 -18.09 32.22
N GLN A 6 -30.68 -19.28 32.58
CA GLN A 6 -31.96 -19.40 33.29
C GLN A 6 -31.93 -18.88 34.74
N ASP A 7 -30.80 -19.01 35.45
CA ASP A 7 -30.66 -18.56 36.85
C ASP A 7 -30.17 -17.11 37.01
N MET A 8 -29.80 -16.44 35.91
CA MET A 8 -29.26 -15.09 35.96
C MET A 8 -30.36 -14.06 35.74
N SER A 9 -30.54 -13.13 36.69
CA SER A 9 -31.45 -12.00 36.45
C SER A 9 -31.03 -11.22 35.19
N GLN A 10 -31.99 -10.79 34.39
CA GLN A 10 -31.69 -10.06 33.13
C GLN A 10 -30.79 -8.83 33.35
N GLN A 11 -30.82 -8.22 34.54
CA GLN A 11 -29.92 -7.13 34.93
C GLN A 11 -28.46 -7.59 35.06
N LYS A 12 -28.20 -8.74 35.70
CA LYS A 12 -26.85 -9.31 35.77
C LYS A 12 -26.34 -9.65 34.37
N LEU A 13 -27.18 -10.27 33.54
CA LEU A 13 -26.82 -10.59 32.15
C LEU A 13 -26.48 -9.33 31.34
N ALA A 14 -27.32 -8.28 31.37
CA ALA A 14 -27.05 -7.02 30.67
C ALA A 14 -25.74 -6.35 31.15
N LYS A 15 -25.44 -6.41 32.45
CA LYS A 15 -24.18 -5.91 33.01
C LYS A 15 -22.96 -6.66 32.46
N TYR A 16 -23.00 -8.00 32.44
CA TYR A 16 -21.91 -8.81 31.89
C TYR A 16 -21.72 -8.60 30.39
N LEU A 17 -22.82 -8.56 29.62
CA LEU A 17 -22.78 -8.25 28.20
C LEU A 17 -22.17 -6.87 27.94
N SER A 18 -22.49 -5.86 28.75
CA SER A 18 -21.87 -4.54 28.62
C SER A 18 -20.38 -4.57 28.91
N TYR A 19 -19.91 -5.34 29.90
CA TYR A 19 -18.48 -5.48 30.15
C TYR A 19 -17.78 -6.20 29.00
N ALA A 20 -18.35 -7.29 28.49
CA ALA A 20 -17.81 -8.00 27.34
C ALA A 20 -17.73 -7.08 26.11
N LEU A 21 -18.77 -6.29 25.84
CA LEU A 21 -18.78 -5.31 24.75
C LEU A 21 -17.69 -4.24 24.93
N LYS A 22 -17.56 -3.66 26.12
CA LYS A 22 -16.48 -2.70 26.40
C LYS A 22 -15.10 -3.34 26.19
N THR A 23 -14.90 -4.57 26.67
CA THR A 23 -13.65 -5.32 26.47
C THR A 23 -13.33 -5.50 24.99
N LEU A 24 -14.30 -5.89 24.15
CA LEU A 24 -14.11 -5.98 22.69
C LEU A 24 -13.71 -4.63 22.08
N LEU A 25 -14.34 -3.53 22.50
CA LEU A 25 -13.97 -2.18 22.06
C LEU A 25 -12.52 -1.82 22.44
N TYR A 26 -12.04 -2.23 23.62
CA TYR A 26 -10.64 -2.07 23.99
C TYR A 26 -9.70 -2.98 23.20
N LEU A 27 -10.09 -4.21 22.92
CA LEU A 27 -9.30 -5.16 22.11
C LEU A 27 -9.10 -4.65 20.67
N ILE A 28 -10.08 -3.97 20.09
CA ILE A 28 -9.95 -3.31 18.78
C ILE A 28 -8.74 -2.38 18.70
N LEU A 29 -8.37 -1.73 19.82
CA LEU A 29 -7.20 -0.85 19.87
C LEU A 29 -5.89 -1.58 19.64
N LEU A 30 -5.81 -2.91 19.80
CA LEU A 30 -4.61 -3.69 19.50
C LEU A 30 -4.33 -3.83 17.99
N THR A 31 -5.26 -3.45 17.12
CA THR A 31 -5.10 -3.58 15.66
C THR A 31 -3.75 -3.04 15.12
N PRO A 32 -3.23 -1.86 15.51
CA PRO A 32 -1.98 -1.32 14.99
C PRO A 32 -0.72 -2.16 15.29
N ILE A 33 -0.73 -2.98 16.34
CA ILE A 33 0.43 -3.83 16.71
C ILE A 33 0.43 -5.18 15.97
N LEU A 34 -0.67 -5.56 15.32
CA LEU A 34 -0.79 -6.88 14.69
C LEU A 34 -0.07 -6.93 13.34
N ILE A 35 0.93 -7.80 13.24
CA ILE A 35 1.63 -8.13 12.00
C ILE A 35 1.85 -9.64 11.91
N SER A 36 1.86 -10.19 10.69
CA SER A 36 2.12 -11.62 10.51
C SER A 36 2.75 -11.94 9.16
N ALA A 37 3.94 -12.53 9.19
CA ALA A 37 4.63 -13.05 8.01
C ALA A 37 3.96 -14.29 7.38
N LYS A 38 2.84 -14.78 7.95
CA LYS A 38 2.11 -15.95 7.43
C LYS A 38 1.15 -15.62 6.29
N TYR A 39 1.01 -14.35 5.93
CA TYR A 39 0.04 -13.84 4.96
C TYR A 39 0.71 -12.87 3.99
N LEU A 40 0.21 -12.78 2.76
CA LEU A 40 0.52 -11.69 1.82
C LEU A 40 0.17 -10.36 2.47
N PHE A 41 0.99 -9.32 2.21
CA PHE A 41 0.86 -8.00 2.84
C PHE A 41 0.82 -8.10 4.38
N PRO A 42 1.94 -8.49 5.02
CA PRO A 42 1.99 -8.83 6.45
C PRO A 42 1.60 -7.68 7.39
N PHE A 43 1.67 -6.44 6.90
CA PHE A 43 1.30 -5.23 7.63
C PHE A 43 -0.19 -4.87 7.53
N ILE A 44 -0.96 -5.52 6.65
CA ILE A 44 -2.34 -5.13 6.30
C ILE A 44 -3.34 -6.25 6.58
N THR A 45 -3.09 -7.45 6.07
CA THR A 45 -4.06 -8.56 6.06
C THR A 45 -4.53 -8.91 7.48
N THR A 46 -3.61 -9.12 8.42
CA THR A 46 -3.96 -9.48 9.80
C THR A 46 -4.74 -8.38 10.51
N LYS A 47 -4.38 -7.10 10.28
CA LYS A 47 -5.05 -5.95 10.90
C LYS A 47 -6.50 -5.85 10.44
N THR A 48 -6.72 -5.93 9.13
CA THR A 48 -8.05 -5.80 8.53
C THR A 48 -8.98 -6.91 9.02
N MET A 49 -8.51 -8.16 9.02
CA MET A 49 -9.31 -9.31 9.45
C MET A 49 -9.61 -9.27 10.95
N TYR A 50 -8.61 -8.95 11.78
CA TYR A 50 -8.81 -8.81 13.22
C TYR A 50 -9.81 -7.70 13.55
N PHE A 51 -9.66 -6.53 12.92
CA PHE A 51 -10.53 -5.39 13.13
C PHE A 51 -11.98 -5.72 12.78
N ARG A 52 -12.22 -6.28 11.58
CA ARG A 52 -13.56 -6.68 11.13
C ARG A 52 -14.19 -7.69 12.10
N LEU A 53 -13.47 -8.75 12.45
CA LEU A 53 -13.97 -9.78 13.38
C LEU A 53 -14.35 -9.21 14.76
N MET A 54 -13.50 -8.34 15.33
CA MET A 54 -13.80 -7.73 16.63
C MET A 54 -15.04 -6.84 16.57
N ILE A 55 -15.25 -6.12 15.46
CA ILE A 55 -16.44 -5.27 15.25
C ILE A 55 -17.70 -6.12 15.03
N GLU A 56 -17.61 -7.20 14.27
CA GLU A 56 -18.72 -8.15 14.07
C GLU A 56 -19.18 -8.74 15.42
N LEU A 57 -18.24 -9.19 16.25
CA LEU A 57 -18.52 -9.69 17.60
C LEU A 57 -19.12 -8.60 18.51
N ALA A 58 -18.56 -7.38 18.46
CA ALA A 58 -19.06 -6.26 19.24
C ALA A 58 -20.48 -5.85 18.81
N LEU A 59 -20.77 -5.88 17.52
CA LEU A 59 -22.09 -5.56 16.98
C LEU A 59 -23.15 -6.58 17.44
N VAL A 60 -22.81 -7.87 17.50
CA VAL A 60 -23.70 -8.90 18.05
C VAL A 60 -24.03 -8.60 19.51
N LEU A 61 -23.02 -8.39 20.35
CA LEU A 61 -23.24 -8.09 21.78
C LEU A 61 -24.04 -6.79 21.97
N TYR A 62 -23.74 -5.76 21.16
CA TYR A 62 -24.48 -4.51 21.18
C TYR A 62 -25.95 -4.68 20.80
N THR A 63 -26.23 -5.43 19.73
CA THR A 63 -27.60 -5.66 19.26
C THR A 63 -28.44 -6.33 20.34
N VAL A 64 -27.88 -7.33 21.04
CA VAL A 64 -28.53 -7.97 22.19
C VAL A 64 -28.79 -6.96 23.30
N LEU A 65 -27.78 -6.17 23.68
CA LEU A 65 -27.92 -5.14 24.72
C LEU A 65 -28.97 -4.08 24.38
N ALA A 66 -29.00 -3.62 23.13
CA ALA A 66 -29.95 -2.62 22.65
C ALA A 66 -31.40 -3.14 22.63
N LEU A 67 -31.60 -4.44 22.44
CA LEU A 67 -32.91 -5.09 22.55
C LEU A 67 -33.34 -5.31 24.01
N MET A 68 -32.37 -5.47 24.93
CA MET A 68 -32.61 -5.70 26.36
C MET A 68 -32.77 -4.42 27.19
N SER A 69 -32.13 -3.31 26.80
CA SER A 69 -32.09 -2.07 27.59
C SER A 69 -32.20 -0.82 26.72
N ASP A 70 -33.11 0.08 27.12
CA ASP A 70 -33.31 1.38 26.49
C ASP A 70 -32.07 2.30 26.60
N ASP A 71 -31.15 2.06 27.54
CA ASP A 71 -29.92 2.84 27.71
C ASP A 71 -28.95 2.74 26.52
N TYR A 72 -29.08 1.65 25.75
CA TYR A 72 -28.23 1.34 24.59
C TYR A 72 -28.89 1.69 23.27
N LYS A 73 -30.06 2.35 23.27
CA LYS A 73 -30.71 2.80 22.03
C LYS A 73 -29.77 3.70 21.20
N PRO A 74 -29.69 3.50 19.87
CA PRO A 74 -28.91 4.35 18.99
C PRO A 74 -29.32 5.82 19.13
N LYS A 75 -28.33 6.68 19.36
CA LYS A 75 -28.52 8.14 19.31
C LYS A 75 -27.62 8.70 18.23
N MET A 76 -28.15 9.55 17.36
CA MET A 76 -27.43 10.11 16.21
C MET A 76 -27.25 11.61 16.36
N THR A 77 -26.06 12.13 16.10
CA THR A 77 -25.81 13.56 15.89
C THR A 77 -25.81 13.88 14.40
N LYS A 78 -25.75 15.17 14.03
CA LYS A 78 -25.53 15.57 12.63
C LYS A 78 -24.20 15.01 12.10
N LEU A 79 -23.16 14.96 12.94
CA LEU A 79 -21.88 14.35 12.60
C LEU A 79 -22.02 12.82 12.37
N SER A 80 -22.77 12.13 13.23
CA SER A 80 -23.05 10.69 13.03
C SER A 80 -23.78 10.42 11.73
N TRP A 81 -24.81 11.23 11.40
CA TRP A 81 -25.52 11.11 10.13
C TRP A 81 -24.61 11.40 8.93
N SER A 82 -23.77 12.43 9.01
CA SER A 82 -22.82 12.75 7.93
C SER A 82 -21.87 11.59 7.63
N ILE A 83 -21.35 10.91 8.66
CA ILE A 83 -20.47 9.74 8.50
C ILE A 83 -21.22 8.54 7.90
N VAL A 84 -22.47 8.30 8.32
CA VAL A 84 -23.30 7.23 7.73
C VAL A 84 -23.63 7.53 6.27
N ILE A 85 -23.97 8.78 5.95
CA ILE A 85 -24.20 9.24 4.57
C ILE A 85 -22.95 9.03 3.72
N PHE A 86 -21.75 9.27 4.25
CA PHE A 86 -20.51 8.99 3.50
C PHE A 86 -20.40 7.52 3.09
N GLY A 87 -20.75 6.60 3.99
CA GLY A 87 -20.82 5.17 3.66
C GLY A 87 -21.81 4.88 2.53
N PHE A 88 -22.99 5.49 2.54
CA PHE A 88 -23.96 5.37 1.44
C PHE A 88 -23.45 5.99 0.14
N VAL A 89 -22.74 7.12 0.21
CA VAL A 89 -22.12 7.73 -0.98
C VAL A 89 -21.08 6.78 -1.57
N ILE A 90 -20.23 6.13 -0.77
CA ILE A 90 -19.28 5.13 -1.26
C ILE A 90 -20.00 3.98 -1.98
N LEU A 91 -21.08 3.47 -1.40
CA LEU A 91 -21.85 2.38 -2.03
C LEU A 91 -22.49 2.85 -3.35
N LEU A 92 -23.09 4.04 -3.35
CA LEU A 92 -23.71 4.64 -4.54
C LEU A 92 -22.68 4.86 -5.64
N THR A 93 -21.52 5.42 -5.31
CA THR A 93 -20.46 5.70 -6.29
C THR A 93 -19.82 4.42 -6.81
N GLY A 94 -19.84 3.33 -6.04
CA GLY A 94 -19.52 1.99 -6.53
C GLY A 94 -20.50 1.51 -7.59
N ILE A 95 -21.81 1.69 -7.37
CA ILE A 95 -22.87 1.27 -8.32
C ILE A 95 -22.80 2.09 -9.62
N THR A 96 -22.58 3.40 -9.52
CA THR A 96 -22.42 4.29 -10.67
C THR A 96 -20.98 4.31 -11.24
N GLY A 97 -20.07 3.61 -10.58
CA GLY A 97 -18.64 3.63 -10.84
C GLY A 97 -18.22 2.75 -12.02
N VAL A 98 -16.91 2.50 -12.12
CA VAL A 98 -16.34 1.69 -13.21
C VAL A 98 -16.12 0.22 -12.84
N ASP A 99 -16.06 -0.08 -11.55
CA ASP A 99 -15.88 -1.44 -11.02
C ASP A 99 -16.45 -1.50 -9.59
N PHE A 100 -17.65 -2.05 -9.47
CA PHE A 100 -18.35 -2.19 -8.19
C PHE A 100 -17.64 -3.19 -7.26
N TYR A 101 -17.03 -4.24 -7.80
CA TYR A 101 -16.41 -5.30 -7.02
C TYR A 101 -15.23 -4.75 -6.21
N ARG A 102 -14.37 -3.95 -6.86
CA ARG A 102 -13.28 -3.22 -6.19
C ARG A 102 -13.80 -2.25 -5.14
N THR A 103 -14.86 -1.49 -5.42
CA THR A 103 -15.48 -0.61 -4.41
C THR A 103 -15.99 -1.40 -3.19
N PHE A 104 -16.64 -2.54 -3.42
CA PHE A 104 -17.26 -3.30 -2.35
C PHE A 104 -16.22 -3.97 -1.44
N TRP A 105 -15.22 -4.63 -2.04
CA TRP A 105 -14.25 -5.45 -1.31
C TRP A 105 -12.93 -4.74 -0.98
N GLY A 106 -12.50 -3.83 -1.86
CA GLY A 106 -11.15 -3.26 -1.87
C GLY A 106 -10.09 -4.25 -2.34
N THR A 107 -8.83 -3.84 -2.24
CA THR A 107 -7.69 -4.70 -2.62
C THR A 107 -7.09 -5.45 -1.43
N ILE A 108 -6.32 -6.51 -1.66
CA ILE A 108 -5.54 -7.17 -0.60
C ILE A 108 -4.47 -6.22 -0.03
N GLU A 109 -3.92 -5.35 -0.88
CA GLU A 109 -2.81 -4.46 -0.50
C GLU A 109 -3.25 -3.37 0.50
N ARG A 110 -4.53 -2.99 0.47
CA ARG A 110 -5.09 -1.92 1.32
C ARG A 110 -6.16 -2.41 2.27
N GLY A 111 -7.07 -3.27 1.81
CA GLY A 111 -8.21 -3.74 2.58
C GLY A 111 -9.23 -2.64 2.88
N GLU A 112 -9.36 -1.61 2.03
CA GLU A 112 -10.13 -0.38 2.31
C GLU A 112 -11.45 -0.28 1.55
N GLY A 113 -11.99 -1.39 1.04
CA GLY A 113 -13.31 -1.41 0.41
C GLY A 113 -14.46 -1.06 1.36
N PHE A 114 -15.65 -0.91 0.79
CA PHE A 114 -16.89 -0.59 1.50
C PHE A 114 -17.13 -1.46 2.74
N ILE A 115 -16.77 -2.74 2.71
CA ILE A 115 -16.86 -3.61 3.89
C ILE A 115 -16.04 -3.03 5.06
N THR A 116 -14.76 -2.70 4.89
CA THR A 116 -13.95 -2.13 5.98
C THR A 116 -14.46 -0.75 6.40
N ILE A 117 -14.85 0.09 5.44
CA ILE A 117 -15.41 1.40 5.77
C ILE A 117 -16.70 1.27 6.60
N SER A 118 -17.56 0.31 6.27
CA SER A 118 -18.76 0.01 7.05
C SER A 118 -18.41 -0.43 8.48
N HIS A 119 -17.37 -1.24 8.66
CA HIS A 119 -16.89 -1.62 9.99
C HIS A 119 -16.31 -0.41 10.76
N LEU A 120 -15.66 0.53 10.10
CA LEU A 120 -15.22 1.79 10.71
C LEU A 120 -16.40 2.69 11.13
N ILE A 121 -17.45 2.76 10.32
CA ILE A 121 -18.69 3.47 10.66
C ILE A 121 -19.35 2.81 11.88
N ILE A 122 -19.49 1.48 11.87
CA ILE A 122 -20.04 0.70 12.99
C ILE A 122 -19.19 0.92 14.25
N TYR A 123 -17.85 0.87 14.13
CA TYR A 123 -16.94 1.17 15.23
C TYR A 123 -17.21 2.54 15.86
N PHE A 124 -17.29 3.59 15.04
CA PHE A 124 -17.64 4.93 15.50
C PHE A 124 -19.00 4.96 16.22
N LEU A 125 -20.03 4.33 15.64
CA LEU A 125 -21.35 4.29 16.23
C LEU A 125 -21.34 3.58 17.58
N LEU A 126 -20.74 2.39 17.67
CA LEU A 126 -20.60 1.61 18.90
C LEU A 126 -19.91 2.42 20.00
N LEU A 127 -18.82 3.12 19.69
CA LEU A 127 -18.15 3.99 20.67
C LEU A 127 -19.10 5.06 21.22
N THR A 128 -19.85 5.75 20.35
CA THR A 128 -20.80 6.79 20.78
C THR A 128 -21.99 6.23 21.57
N TRP A 129 -22.37 4.98 21.32
CA TRP A 129 -23.52 4.34 21.96
C TRP A 129 -23.17 3.65 23.27
N VAL A 130 -21.93 3.19 23.44
CA VAL A 130 -21.49 2.41 24.61
C VAL A 130 -20.80 3.28 25.67
N PHE A 131 -19.98 4.25 25.27
CA PHE A 131 -19.29 5.12 26.22
C PHE A 131 -20.15 6.32 26.60
N LYS A 132 -20.50 6.40 27.89
CA LYS A 132 -21.48 7.36 28.42
C LYS A 132 -20.86 8.44 29.30
N SER A 133 -19.56 8.34 29.63
CA SER A 133 -18.89 9.27 30.55
C SER A 133 -17.53 9.74 30.01
N LYS A 134 -17.10 10.94 30.42
CA LYS A 134 -15.73 11.44 30.13
C LYS A 134 -14.65 10.49 30.65
N LYS A 135 -14.90 9.80 31.76
CA LYS A 135 -13.99 8.80 32.34
C LYS A 135 -13.80 7.59 31.41
N ASP A 136 -14.89 7.06 30.83
CA ASP A 136 -14.80 5.97 29.84
C ASP A 136 -13.90 6.40 28.67
N TRP A 137 -14.15 7.59 28.11
CA TRP A 137 -13.39 8.14 26.99
C TRP A 137 -11.91 8.35 27.30
N PHE A 138 -11.58 8.99 28.42
CA PHE A 138 -10.19 9.21 28.78
C PHE A 138 -9.46 7.91 29.08
N ASN A 139 -10.13 6.89 29.66
CA ASN A 139 -9.55 5.55 29.81
C ASN A 139 -9.31 4.90 28.45
N TYR A 140 -10.26 5.01 27.53
CA TYR A 140 -10.13 4.49 26.17
C TYR A 140 -8.94 5.11 25.42
N LEU A 141 -8.83 6.44 25.46
CA LEU A 141 -7.69 7.16 24.89
C LEU A 141 -6.37 6.79 25.57
N SER A 142 -6.35 6.58 26.90
CA SER A 142 -5.13 6.13 27.59
C SER A 142 -4.65 4.77 27.09
N VAL A 143 -5.55 3.83 26.83
CA VAL A 143 -5.19 2.53 26.24
C VAL A 143 -4.73 2.69 24.80
N LEU A 144 -5.39 3.53 24.00
CA LEU A 144 -4.97 3.84 22.63
C LEU A 144 -3.54 4.41 22.58
N ILE A 145 -3.18 5.26 23.55
CA ILE A 145 -1.81 5.77 23.70
C ILE A 145 -0.85 4.67 24.14
N GLY A 146 -1.25 3.83 25.09
CA GLY A 146 -0.45 2.67 25.51
C GLY A 146 -0.11 1.73 24.35
N VAL A 147 -1.07 1.45 23.46
CA VAL A 147 -0.81 0.72 22.21
C VAL A 147 0.15 1.48 21.31
N GLY A 148 0.00 2.81 21.20
CA GLY A 148 0.91 3.65 20.44
C GLY A 148 2.35 3.55 20.93
N VAL A 149 2.57 3.53 22.25
CA VAL A 149 3.89 3.32 22.85
C VAL A 149 4.49 1.95 22.46
N LEU A 150 3.68 0.90 22.34
CA LEU A 150 4.16 -0.40 21.86
C LEU A 150 4.60 -0.35 20.39
N VAL A 151 3.89 0.40 19.55
CA VAL A 151 4.28 0.65 18.16
C VAL A 151 5.59 1.45 18.10
N ASP A 152 5.74 2.47 18.93
CA ASP A 152 6.96 3.27 19.01
C ASP A 152 8.14 2.45 19.52
N PHE A 153 7.92 1.63 20.55
CA PHE A 153 8.94 0.72 21.08
C PHE A 153 9.42 -0.27 20.03
N TYR A 154 8.52 -0.83 19.24
CA TYR A 154 8.90 -1.68 18.11
C TYR A 154 9.73 -0.92 17.05
N ALA A 155 9.46 0.37 16.81
CA ALA A 155 10.27 1.21 15.94
C ALA A 155 11.71 1.39 16.49
N ILE A 156 11.88 1.49 17.81
CA ILE A 156 13.19 1.55 18.46
C ILE A 156 13.94 0.23 18.29
N LEU A 157 13.25 -0.91 18.49
CA LEU A 157 13.85 -2.23 18.24
C LEU A 157 14.29 -2.39 16.79
N GLN A 158 13.47 -1.91 15.83
CA GLN A 158 13.79 -1.87 14.41
C GLN A 158 15.09 -1.08 14.15
N ARG A 159 15.30 0.04 14.84
CA ARG A 159 16.53 0.83 14.72
C ARG A 159 17.76 0.09 15.24
N ALA A 160 17.56 -0.74 16.27
CA ALA A 160 18.63 -1.50 16.91
C ALA A 160 18.97 -2.82 16.18
N ASN A 161 18.23 -3.19 15.12
CA ASN A 161 18.33 -4.49 14.43
C ASN A 161 18.07 -5.71 15.35
N VAL A 162 17.27 -5.55 16.41
CA VAL A 162 16.95 -6.62 17.40
C VAL A 162 15.49 -7.10 17.25
N GLU A 163 14.70 -6.48 16.39
CA GLU A 163 13.27 -6.77 16.19
C GLU A 163 12.98 -8.19 15.69
N ASN A 164 13.93 -8.81 14.98
CA ASN A 164 13.80 -10.17 14.44
C ASN A 164 13.93 -11.28 15.49
N PHE A 165 14.29 -10.95 16.73
CA PHE A 165 14.56 -11.95 17.78
C PHE A 165 13.33 -12.34 18.60
N PHE A 166 12.24 -11.55 18.64
CA PHE A 166 11.27 -11.68 19.74
C PHE A 166 9.80 -12.00 19.42
N LEU A 167 9.16 -11.58 18.31
CA LEU A 167 7.66 -11.57 18.30
C LEU A 167 6.92 -11.98 17.01
N PHE A 168 7.44 -11.75 15.79
CA PHE A 168 6.60 -11.87 14.58
C PHE A 168 7.23 -12.66 13.41
N GLY A 169 8.36 -13.32 13.65
CA GLY A 169 9.19 -13.92 12.59
C GLY A 169 10.02 -12.87 11.84
N ARG A 170 10.83 -13.30 10.86
CA ARG A 170 11.66 -12.40 10.06
C ARG A 170 10.76 -11.58 9.13
N ILE A 171 10.60 -10.29 9.42
CA ILE A 171 9.80 -9.35 8.64
C ILE A 171 10.71 -8.36 7.94
N ILE A 172 10.53 -8.20 6.63
CA ILE A 172 11.29 -7.24 5.83
C ILE A 172 10.54 -5.92 5.86
N HIS A 173 11.18 -4.88 6.39
CA HIS A 173 10.66 -3.53 6.39
C HIS A 173 11.03 -2.81 5.09
N PRO A 174 10.06 -2.33 4.30
CA PRO A 174 10.36 -1.55 3.11
C PRO A 174 10.81 -0.14 3.50
N GLY A 175 11.96 0.29 2.97
CA GLY A 175 12.51 1.64 3.14
C GLY A 175 13.90 1.64 3.78
N GLU A 176 14.91 2.02 2.99
CA GLU A 176 16.30 2.12 3.45
C GLU A 176 16.44 3.16 4.58
N GLY A 177 16.80 2.70 5.78
CA GLY A 177 17.18 3.56 6.90
C GLY A 177 16.06 4.39 7.56
N ARG A 178 14.78 4.15 7.23
CA ARG A 178 13.62 4.85 7.80
C ARG A 178 12.80 3.94 8.71
N LEU A 179 12.34 4.48 9.84
CA LEU A 179 11.47 3.74 10.75
C LEU A 179 10.06 3.61 10.17
N SER A 180 9.55 2.39 10.17
CA SER A 180 8.22 2.05 9.65
C SER A 180 7.38 1.24 10.65
N SER A 181 8.02 0.59 11.62
CA SER A 181 7.41 -0.17 12.70
C SER A 181 6.39 -1.21 12.20
N THR A 182 5.45 -1.63 13.06
CA THR A 182 4.34 -2.53 12.76
C THR A 182 3.38 -1.98 11.70
N LEU A 183 3.53 -0.73 11.26
CA LEU A 183 2.73 -0.11 10.21
C LEU A 183 3.33 -0.30 8.80
N GLY A 184 4.58 -0.78 8.70
CA GLY A 184 5.20 -1.17 7.44
C GLY A 184 5.51 -0.02 6.47
N ASN A 185 5.23 1.23 6.83
CA ASN A 185 5.59 2.40 6.05
C ASN A 185 5.89 3.61 6.95
N ALA A 186 6.98 4.31 6.67
CA ALA A 186 7.41 5.47 7.44
C ALA A 186 6.44 6.67 7.39
N ALA A 187 5.70 6.84 6.30
CA ALA A 187 4.67 7.88 6.20
C ALA A 187 3.45 7.55 7.07
N PHE A 188 3.04 6.28 7.13
CA PHE A 188 1.95 5.83 8.00
C PHE A 188 2.35 5.91 9.48
N LEU A 189 3.59 5.53 9.82
CA LEU A 189 4.13 5.73 11.16
C LEU A 189 4.17 7.22 11.55
N GLY A 190 4.64 8.09 10.65
CA GLY A 190 4.66 9.53 10.91
C GLY A 190 3.27 10.13 11.15
N ALA A 191 2.25 9.70 10.40
CA ALA A 191 0.87 10.13 10.62
C ALA A 191 0.31 9.60 11.96
N PHE A 192 0.59 8.33 12.28
CA PHE A 192 0.14 7.69 13.51
C PHE A 192 0.77 8.33 14.76
N THR A 193 2.08 8.59 14.76
CA THR A 193 2.76 9.23 15.91
C THR A 193 2.40 10.71 16.06
N LEU A 194 2.16 11.41 14.95
CA LEU A 194 1.61 12.76 14.97
C LEU A 194 0.24 12.80 15.68
N ALA A 195 -0.64 11.85 15.36
CA ALA A 195 -1.92 11.68 16.03
C ALA A 195 -1.74 11.38 17.53
N GLN A 196 -0.88 10.42 17.88
CA GLN A 196 -0.57 10.04 19.27
C GLN A 196 0.02 11.19 20.10
N PHE A 197 0.84 12.06 19.48
CA PHE A 197 1.38 13.26 20.12
C PHE A 197 0.26 14.17 20.64
N PHE A 198 -0.69 14.56 19.78
CA PHE A 198 -1.78 15.45 20.20
C PHE A 198 -2.69 14.80 21.26
N LEU A 199 -2.92 13.48 21.19
CA LEU A 199 -3.72 12.78 22.21
C LEU A 199 -3.00 12.69 23.55
N SER A 200 -1.67 12.54 23.53
CA SER A 200 -0.84 12.59 24.74
C SER A 200 -0.90 13.98 25.38
N VAL A 201 -0.76 15.03 24.57
CA VAL A 201 -0.93 16.42 25.05
C VAL A 201 -2.34 16.63 25.61
N LEU A 202 -3.39 16.12 24.96
CA LEU A 202 -4.76 16.20 25.49
C LEU A 202 -4.87 15.55 26.87
N LEU A 203 -4.42 14.31 27.04
CA LEU A 203 -4.55 13.60 28.31
C LEU A 203 -3.65 14.14 29.41
N PHE A 204 -2.52 14.77 29.07
CA PHE A 204 -1.71 15.53 30.02
C PHE A 204 -2.54 16.61 30.74
N PHE A 205 -3.40 17.32 30.00
CA PHE A 205 -4.27 18.35 30.59
C PHE A 205 -5.55 17.79 31.22
N LYS A 206 -5.97 16.57 30.86
CA LYS A 206 -7.24 15.97 31.33
C LYS A 206 -7.10 14.96 32.47
N ARG A 207 -5.88 14.62 32.86
CA ARG A 207 -5.61 13.72 33.98
C ARG A 207 -4.93 14.49 35.09
N ASP A 208 -5.46 14.41 36.30
CA ASP A 208 -4.97 15.22 37.42
C ASP A 208 -3.75 14.60 38.11
N HIS A 209 -3.68 13.27 38.15
CA HIS A 209 -2.60 12.56 38.85
C HIS A 209 -1.24 12.77 38.17
N TRP A 210 -0.23 13.16 38.96
CA TRP A 210 1.10 13.52 38.45
C TRP A 210 1.76 12.40 37.63
N ALA A 211 1.62 11.14 38.04
CA ALA A 211 2.19 10.01 37.31
C ALA A 211 1.60 9.89 35.89
N TRP A 212 0.29 10.07 35.74
CA TRP A 212 -0.37 10.09 34.43
C TRP A 212 0.13 11.25 33.57
N LYS A 213 0.26 12.45 34.15
CA LYS A 213 0.83 13.60 33.45
C LYS A 213 2.26 13.31 32.96
N MET A 214 3.11 12.75 33.82
CA MET A 214 4.48 12.41 33.46
C MET A 214 4.51 11.36 32.34
N THR A 215 3.69 10.31 32.42
CA THR A 215 3.55 9.31 31.35
C THR A 215 3.19 9.97 30.03
N PHE A 216 2.14 10.80 29.97
CA PHE A 216 1.75 11.43 28.71
C PHE A 216 2.76 12.46 28.20
N ALA A 217 3.47 13.16 29.08
CA ALA A 217 4.56 14.06 28.69
C ALA A 217 5.73 13.29 28.06
N LEU A 218 6.16 12.18 28.68
CA LEU A 218 7.21 11.31 28.15
C LEU A 218 6.79 10.65 26.83
N THR A 219 5.54 10.21 26.72
CA THR A 219 5.00 9.67 25.47
C THR A 219 4.92 10.73 24.38
N ALA A 220 4.54 11.98 24.68
CA ALA A 220 4.56 13.07 23.71
C ALA A 220 5.98 13.34 23.19
N LEU A 221 6.98 13.32 24.08
CA LEU A 221 8.39 13.45 23.69
C LEU A 221 8.85 12.29 22.81
N LEU A 222 8.53 11.05 23.19
CA LEU A 222 8.83 9.86 22.39
C LEU A 222 8.22 9.95 20.99
N ASN A 223 6.94 10.35 20.88
CA ASN A 223 6.26 10.52 19.60
C ASN A 223 6.99 11.52 18.69
N ILE A 224 7.47 12.65 19.23
CA ILE A 224 8.26 13.62 18.46
C ILE A 224 9.54 12.96 17.97
N LEU A 225 10.29 12.27 18.83
CA LEU A 225 11.54 11.60 18.45
C LEU A 225 11.32 10.57 17.34
N ILE A 226 10.31 9.71 17.46
CA ILE A 226 9.96 8.74 16.42
C ILE A 226 9.52 9.44 15.14
N LEU A 227 8.71 10.49 15.22
CA LEU A 227 8.27 11.27 14.07
C LEU A 227 9.46 11.82 13.27
N PHE A 228 10.48 12.38 13.95
CA PHE A 228 11.71 12.83 13.29
C PHE A 228 12.47 11.68 12.61
N GLN A 229 12.53 10.50 13.23
CA GLN A 229 13.20 9.31 12.68
C GLN A 229 12.44 8.65 11.52
N THR A 230 11.14 8.91 11.37
CA THR A 230 10.40 8.49 10.16
C THR A 230 10.86 9.22 8.89
N GLN A 231 11.48 10.40 9.07
CA GLN A 231 11.92 11.29 8.00
C GLN A 231 10.76 11.62 7.03
N THR A 232 9.53 11.74 7.53
CA THR A 232 8.34 12.01 6.72
C THR A 232 8.05 13.51 6.66
N ARG A 233 8.27 14.12 5.48
CA ARG A 233 8.09 15.57 5.24
C ARG A 233 6.71 16.08 5.68
N GLY A 234 5.64 15.42 5.22
CA GLY A 234 4.27 15.86 5.52
C GLY A 234 3.99 15.97 7.01
N ALA A 235 4.42 14.97 7.81
CA ALA A 235 4.11 14.92 9.24
C ALA A 235 4.89 15.97 10.01
N GLY A 236 6.16 16.18 9.64
CA GLY A 236 7.00 17.25 10.21
C GLY A 236 6.48 18.65 9.87
N ILE A 237 6.07 18.89 8.63
CA ILE A 237 5.48 20.17 8.19
C ILE A 237 4.15 20.42 8.90
N ALA A 238 3.27 19.41 8.96
CA ALA A 238 1.99 19.50 9.65
C ALA A 238 2.18 19.83 11.14
N LEU A 239 3.10 19.15 11.83
CA LEU A 239 3.42 19.43 13.22
C LEU A 239 3.92 20.88 13.39
N ALA A 240 4.89 21.32 12.58
CA ALA A 240 5.45 22.66 12.69
C ALA A 240 4.40 23.76 12.48
N ILE A 241 3.63 23.68 11.39
CA ILE A 241 2.57 24.66 11.07
C ILE A 241 1.53 24.69 12.19
N VAL A 242 1.05 23.54 12.64
CA VAL A 242 -0.01 23.49 13.65
C VAL A 242 0.49 23.95 15.02
N LEU A 243 1.72 23.61 15.42
CA LEU A 243 2.29 24.10 16.67
C LEU A 243 2.43 25.63 16.67
N ILE A 244 2.81 26.24 15.54
CA ILE A 244 2.86 27.70 15.39
C ILE A 244 1.45 28.31 15.48
N LEU A 245 0.48 27.77 14.74
CA LEU A 245 -0.88 28.29 14.73
C LEU A 245 -1.57 28.15 16.10
N ILE A 246 -1.41 27.00 16.75
CA ILE A 246 -2.03 26.75 18.05
C ILE A 246 -1.34 27.55 19.16
N SER A 247 -0.01 27.70 19.15
CA SER A 247 0.68 28.49 20.17
C SER A 247 0.30 29.98 20.08
N LEU A 248 0.14 30.50 18.86
CA LEU A 248 -0.41 31.84 18.64
C LEU A 248 -1.85 31.94 19.14
N PHE A 249 -2.73 31.03 18.71
CA PHE A 249 -4.14 31.04 19.11
C PHE A 249 -4.30 30.95 20.64
N TYR A 250 -3.58 30.03 21.28
CA TYR A 250 -3.58 29.82 22.72
C TYR A 250 -3.02 31.05 23.45
N GLY A 251 -1.96 31.67 22.94
CA GLY A 251 -1.40 32.93 23.47
C GLY A 251 -2.36 34.11 23.36
N LEU A 252 -3.18 34.17 22.31
CA LEU A 252 -4.14 35.26 22.11
C LEU A 252 -5.45 35.05 22.88
N LYS A 253 -5.88 33.81 23.11
CA LYS A 253 -7.21 33.48 23.63
C LYS A 253 -7.25 32.88 25.04
N SER A 254 -6.12 32.38 25.56
CA SER A 254 -6.10 31.84 26.93
C SER A 254 -6.33 32.94 27.97
N SER A 255 -7.23 32.68 28.92
CA SER A 255 -7.50 33.55 30.07
C SER A 255 -6.44 33.43 31.16
N GLU A 256 -5.66 32.35 31.17
CA GLU A 256 -4.63 32.09 32.17
C GLU A 256 -3.30 32.74 31.76
N LYS A 257 -2.81 33.69 32.58
CA LYS A 257 -1.61 34.49 32.28
C LYS A 257 -0.37 33.64 31.98
N ASN A 258 -0.09 32.62 32.80
CA ASN A 258 1.10 31.78 32.64
C ASN A 258 1.05 30.99 31.33
N LYS A 259 -0.07 30.32 31.09
CA LYS A 259 -0.39 29.60 29.85
C LYS A 259 -0.25 30.48 28.61
N LYS A 260 -0.77 31.71 28.66
CA LYS A 260 -0.64 32.70 27.60
C LYS A 260 0.81 33.07 27.31
N ILE A 261 1.59 33.40 28.35
CA ILE A 261 3.01 33.76 28.20
C ILE A 261 3.80 32.58 27.62
N THR A 262 3.64 31.37 28.18
CA THR A 262 4.29 30.16 27.69
C THR A 262 3.99 29.92 26.20
N ALA A 263 2.74 30.09 25.78
CA ALA A 263 2.34 29.89 24.39
C ALA A 263 2.93 30.94 23.43
N LEU A 264 2.97 32.22 23.83
CA LEU A 264 3.61 33.27 23.01
C LEU A 264 5.13 33.10 22.93
N THR A 265 5.78 32.70 24.02
CA THR A 265 7.21 32.37 24.01
C THR A 265 7.49 31.18 23.09
N LEU A 266 6.67 30.12 23.16
CA LEU A 266 6.78 28.98 22.25
C LEU A 266 6.56 29.39 20.79
N PHE A 267 5.59 30.26 20.50
CA PHE A 267 5.36 30.80 19.17
C PHE A 267 6.61 31.51 18.62
N ILE A 268 7.17 32.44 19.39
CA ILE A 268 8.39 33.18 19.00
C ILE A 268 9.56 32.21 18.78
N PHE A 269 9.75 31.25 19.71
CA PHE A 269 10.78 30.23 19.60
C PHE A 269 10.66 29.40 18.32
N LEU A 270 9.46 28.92 17.98
CA LEU A 270 9.23 28.12 16.79
C LEU A 270 9.50 28.90 15.49
N ILE A 271 9.12 30.18 15.45
CA ILE A 271 9.43 31.07 14.31
C ILE A 271 10.94 31.26 14.16
N ILE A 272 11.65 31.57 15.26
CA ILE A 272 13.10 31.74 15.26
C ILE A 272 13.80 30.43 14.86
N ALA A 273 13.37 29.29 15.38
CA ALA A 273 13.94 27.98 15.05
C ALA A 273 13.75 27.63 13.56
N GLY A 274 12.56 27.88 13.00
CA GLY A 274 12.30 27.70 11.58
C GLY A 274 13.15 28.60 10.70
N LEU A 275 13.26 29.89 11.06
CA LEU A 275 14.12 30.85 10.36
C LEU A 275 15.59 30.45 10.45
N PHE A 276 16.06 30.01 11.63
CA PHE A 276 17.42 29.53 11.83
C PHE A 276 17.75 28.33 10.93
N ILE A 277 16.87 27.33 10.87
CA ILE A 277 17.05 26.16 9.99
C ILE A 277 17.09 26.59 8.52
N TRP A 278 16.21 27.50 8.10
CA TRP A 278 16.16 27.97 6.72
C TRP A 278 17.39 28.79 6.31
N LEU A 279 17.85 29.71 7.18
CA LEU A 279 19.06 30.50 6.96
C LEU A 279 20.31 29.61 6.91
N ASN A 280 20.32 28.52 7.70
CA ASN A 280 21.42 27.56 7.75
C ASN A 280 21.20 26.33 6.86
N LYS A 281 20.35 26.41 5.83
CA LYS A 281 20.01 25.25 4.98
C LYS A 281 21.20 24.56 4.33
N ASN A 282 22.30 25.29 4.08
CA ASN A 282 23.52 24.76 3.46
C ASN A 282 24.60 24.34 4.49
N SER A 283 24.34 24.52 5.78
CA SER A 283 25.29 24.15 6.83
C SER A 283 25.41 22.62 6.95
N SER A 284 26.56 22.16 7.45
CA SER A 284 26.77 20.73 7.76
C SER A 284 25.74 20.21 8.78
N PHE A 285 25.28 21.04 9.71
CA PHE A 285 24.23 20.69 10.67
C PHE A 285 22.92 20.27 9.99
N VAL A 286 22.47 21.02 8.98
CA VAL A 286 21.23 20.71 8.24
C VAL A 286 21.46 19.57 7.24
N GLN A 287 22.58 19.61 6.51
CA GLN A 287 22.86 18.65 5.44
C GLN A 287 23.19 17.24 5.96
N ASN A 288 23.77 17.11 7.15
CA ASN A 288 24.06 15.81 7.79
C ASN A 288 22.82 15.19 8.45
N ASN A 289 21.74 15.95 8.65
CA ASN A 289 20.50 15.42 9.19
C ASN A 289 19.48 15.16 8.07
N ASN A 290 19.17 13.90 7.82
CA ASN A 290 18.28 13.49 6.72
C ASN A 290 16.89 14.15 6.78
N MET A 291 16.32 14.39 7.97
CA MET A 291 15.00 15.03 8.08
C MET A 291 15.09 16.53 7.78
N LEU A 292 16.05 17.24 8.39
CA LEU A 292 16.23 18.67 8.14
C LEU A 292 16.58 18.94 6.68
N ARG A 293 17.50 18.16 6.09
CA ARG A 293 17.83 18.22 4.67
C ARG A 293 16.58 18.08 3.81
N ARG A 294 15.73 17.08 4.05
CA ARG A 294 14.50 16.86 3.28
C ARG A 294 13.45 17.96 3.45
N LEU A 295 13.43 18.67 4.57
CA LEU A 295 12.56 19.83 4.78
C LEU A 295 13.03 21.05 3.97
N VAL A 296 14.34 21.24 3.79
CA VAL A 296 14.89 22.41 3.08
C VAL A 296 15.20 22.15 1.59
N SER A 297 15.35 20.89 1.17
CA SER A 297 15.77 20.49 -0.18
C SER A 297 14.62 20.27 -1.17
N ILE A 298 13.47 20.95 -1.00
CA ILE A 298 12.30 20.73 -1.85
C ILE A 298 12.58 21.24 -3.27
N SER A 299 12.95 20.33 -4.18
CA SER A 299 13.03 20.62 -5.62
C SER A 299 11.83 20.07 -6.36
N LYS A 300 11.38 20.80 -7.39
CA LYS A 300 10.38 20.31 -8.35
C LYS A 300 10.93 19.20 -9.25
N THR A 301 12.26 19.06 -9.33
CA THR A 301 12.96 18.07 -10.18
C THR A 301 13.27 16.74 -9.48
N ASP A 302 13.01 16.63 -8.16
CA ASP A 302 13.15 15.35 -7.46
C ASP A 302 12.13 14.35 -8.03
N ILE A 303 12.56 13.15 -8.44
CA ILE A 303 11.69 12.10 -9.01
C ILE A 303 10.43 11.91 -8.15
N THR A 304 10.58 11.78 -6.82
CA THR A 304 9.43 11.58 -5.91
C THR A 304 8.44 12.75 -5.87
N THR A 305 8.90 13.98 -6.13
CA THR A 305 8.05 15.17 -6.17
C THR A 305 7.38 15.28 -7.54
N GLU A 306 8.13 15.04 -8.62
CA GLU A 306 7.63 15.02 -9.99
C GLU A 306 6.53 13.97 -10.20
N SER A 307 6.74 12.72 -9.73
CA SER A 307 5.72 11.67 -9.81
C SER A 307 4.43 12.04 -9.08
N ARG A 308 4.53 12.75 -7.94
CA ARG A 308 3.36 13.20 -7.16
C ARG A 308 2.63 14.33 -7.86
N LEU A 309 3.35 15.31 -8.40
CA LEU A 309 2.74 16.40 -9.17
C LEU A 309 2.05 15.86 -10.43
N ALA A 310 2.68 14.91 -11.13
CA ALA A 310 2.08 14.20 -12.25
C ALA A 310 0.84 13.42 -11.83
N ALA A 311 0.87 12.72 -10.68
CA ALA A 311 -0.30 12.03 -10.13
C ALA A 311 -1.44 12.99 -9.79
N TRP A 312 -1.16 14.18 -9.25
CA TRP A 312 -2.17 15.21 -8.96
C TRP A 312 -2.77 15.81 -10.23
N GLN A 313 -1.96 16.10 -11.25
CA GLN A 313 -2.45 16.54 -12.54
C GLN A 313 -3.34 15.48 -13.21
N THR A 314 -2.92 14.21 -13.11
CA THR A 314 -3.69 13.06 -13.58
C THR A 314 -4.99 12.92 -12.80
N SER A 315 -4.96 13.11 -11.47
CA SER A 315 -6.14 13.10 -10.60
C SER A 315 -7.15 14.18 -10.99
N TRP A 316 -6.67 15.39 -11.31
CA TRP A 316 -7.52 16.46 -11.78
C TRP A 316 -8.22 16.12 -13.10
N ASN A 317 -7.49 15.53 -14.05
CA ASN A 317 -8.07 15.07 -15.32
C ASN A 317 -9.06 13.92 -15.10
N GLY A 318 -8.72 12.96 -14.24
CA GLY A 318 -9.62 11.89 -13.81
C GLY A 318 -10.90 12.43 -13.18
N TRP A 319 -10.81 13.38 -12.26
CA TRP A 319 -12.01 13.95 -11.63
C TRP A 319 -12.90 14.67 -12.63
N LYS A 320 -12.36 15.46 -13.57
CA LYS A 320 -13.15 16.12 -14.63
C LYS A 320 -13.96 15.14 -15.48
N ASP A 321 -13.40 13.96 -15.75
CA ASP A 321 -14.06 12.91 -16.54
C ASP A 321 -15.35 12.38 -15.88
N ARG A 322 -15.38 12.31 -14.54
CA ARG A 322 -16.52 11.84 -13.75
C ARG A 322 -16.78 12.76 -12.55
N PHE A 323 -17.10 14.02 -12.83
CA PHE A 323 -17.09 15.09 -11.83
C PHE A 323 -18.05 14.88 -10.64
N ILE A 324 -19.27 14.38 -10.90
CA ILE A 324 -20.34 14.32 -9.88
C ILE A 324 -20.19 13.10 -8.95
N PHE A 325 -20.05 11.90 -9.52
CA PHE A 325 -20.03 10.63 -8.78
C PHE A 325 -18.66 9.93 -8.75
N GLY A 326 -17.67 10.43 -9.49
CA GLY A 326 -16.34 9.83 -9.53
C GLY A 326 -16.31 8.44 -10.20
N TYR A 327 -15.21 7.74 -9.99
CA TYR A 327 -14.93 6.41 -10.54
C TYR A 327 -15.43 5.27 -9.65
N GLY A 328 -15.90 5.57 -8.44
CA GLY A 328 -16.14 4.59 -7.38
C GLY A 328 -14.92 4.45 -6.47
N TRP A 329 -15.17 4.09 -5.22
CA TRP A 329 -14.14 3.88 -4.21
C TRP A 329 -13.19 2.75 -4.64
N GLU A 330 -11.90 2.83 -4.29
CA GLU A 330 -10.85 1.88 -4.70
C GLU A 330 -10.53 1.80 -6.21
N ASN A 331 -11.13 2.64 -7.05
CA ASN A 331 -10.91 2.65 -8.51
C ASN A 331 -9.97 3.75 -9.02
N TYR A 332 -9.17 4.36 -8.13
CA TYR A 332 -8.22 5.41 -8.51
C TYR A 332 -7.24 4.96 -9.60
N ASN A 333 -6.78 3.70 -9.56
CA ASN A 333 -5.87 3.16 -10.56
C ASN A 333 -6.45 3.27 -11.97
N ILE A 334 -7.77 3.07 -12.15
CA ILE A 334 -8.41 3.14 -13.47
C ILE A 334 -8.36 4.59 -13.99
N ALA A 335 -8.70 5.56 -13.16
CA ALA A 335 -8.63 6.98 -13.51
C ALA A 335 -7.19 7.42 -13.82
N PHE A 336 -6.22 6.97 -13.00
CA PHE A 336 -4.80 7.27 -13.20
C PHE A 336 -4.29 6.71 -14.52
N ASN A 337 -4.66 5.48 -14.85
CA ASN A 337 -4.21 4.81 -16.07
C ASN A 337 -4.79 5.42 -17.35
N LYS A 338 -6.06 5.87 -17.32
CA LYS A 338 -6.68 6.58 -18.46
C LYS A 338 -5.89 7.82 -18.88
N TYR A 339 -5.30 8.51 -17.91
CA TYR A 339 -4.51 9.73 -18.14
C TYR A 339 -3.03 9.52 -17.79
N PHE A 340 -2.50 8.31 -17.98
CA PHE A 340 -1.16 7.94 -17.55
C PHE A 340 -0.10 8.97 -17.99
N PRO A 341 0.62 9.60 -17.03
CA PRO A 341 1.58 10.63 -17.37
C PRO A 341 2.90 10.00 -17.80
N ALA A 342 3.09 9.80 -19.11
CA ALA A 342 4.25 9.08 -19.67
C ALA A 342 5.62 9.55 -19.12
N ILE A 343 5.75 10.84 -18.81
CA ILE A 343 6.95 11.49 -18.24
C ILE A 343 7.47 10.85 -16.93
N ILE A 344 6.61 10.17 -16.16
CA ILE A 344 7.06 9.52 -14.91
C ILE A 344 7.86 8.24 -15.17
N TYR A 345 7.84 7.72 -16.39
CA TYR A 345 8.55 6.48 -16.74
C TYR A 345 9.95 6.78 -17.24
N LYS A 346 10.93 6.82 -16.35
CA LYS A 346 12.33 7.06 -16.70
C LYS A 346 13.13 5.76 -16.83
N ASP A 347 13.01 4.91 -15.82
CA ASP A 347 13.82 3.70 -15.64
C ASP A 347 13.06 2.62 -14.85
N ALA A 348 13.73 1.51 -14.53
CA ALA A 348 13.16 0.40 -13.76
C ALA A 348 12.79 0.77 -12.31
N GLY A 349 13.33 1.86 -11.75
CA GLY A 349 13.02 2.35 -10.41
C GLY A 349 11.80 3.28 -10.35
N SER A 350 11.23 3.64 -11.51
CA SER A 350 10.07 4.52 -11.61
C SER A 350 8.82 3.87 -11.00
N GLN A 351 8.05 4.63 -10.22
CA GLN A 351 6.76 4.18 -9.71
C GLN A 351 5.69 4.34 -10.80
N LEU A 352 5.31 3.26 -11.49
CA LEU A 352 4.42 3.32 -12.67
C LEU A 352 2.95 2.97 -12.37
N TRP A 353 2.71 2.44 -11.18
CA TRP A 353 1.41 2.00 -10.70
C TRP A 353 1.03 2.81 -9.47
N PHE A 354 -0.11 3.51 -9.57
CA PHE A 354 -0.68 4.28 -8.47
C PHE A 354 -2.10 3.80 -8.18
N ASP A 355 -2.32 3.44 -6.93
CA ASP A 355 -3.62 3.10 -6.35
C ASP A 355 -4.21 4.26 -5.52
N ARG A 356 -3.42 5.34 -5.33
CA ARG A 356 -3.77 6.57 -4.62
C ARG A 356 -3.07 7.79 -5.24
N ALA A 357 -3.73 8.95 -5.16
CA ALA A 357 -3.20 10.26 -5.51
C ALA A 357 -2.10 10.74 -4.55
N HIS A 358 -1.96 10.10 -3.38
CA HIS A 358 -1.12 10.60 -2.28
C HIS A 358 -1.54 12.00 -1.83
N ASN A 359 -2.84 12.27 -1.94
CA ASN A 359 -3.51 13.48 -1.52
C ASN A 359 -4.99 13.12 -1.33
N THR A 360 -5.43 13.14 -0.08
CA THR A 360 -6.76 12.63 0.29
C THR A 360 -7.89 13.41 -0.37
N ILE A 361 -7.70 14.70 -0.68
CA ILE A 361 -8.72 15.49 -1.39
C ILE A 361 -8.90 14.95 -2.80
N PHE A 362 -7.80 14.71 -3.53
CA PHE A 362 -7.86 14.11 -4.85
C PHE A 362 -8.36 12.66 -4.81
N ASP A 363 -7.94 11.88 -3.81
CA ASP A 363 -8.42 10.50 -3.63
C ASP A 363 -9.94 10.48 -3.48
N VAL A 364 -10.50 11.29 -2.58
CA VAL A 364 -11.95 11.37 -2.36
C VAL A 364 -12.67 11.94 -3.59
N ALA A 365 -12.13 12.99 -4.21
CA ALA A 365 -12.74 13.62 -5.38
C ALA A 365 -12.81 12.67 -6.59
N VAL A 366 -11.72 11.96 -6.90
CA VAL A 366 -11.68 10.98 -8.00
C VAL A 366 -12.57 9.78 -7.69
N ALA A 367 -12.56 9.29 -6.45
CA ALA A 367 -13.32 8.11 -6.04
C ALA A 367 -14.83 8.36 -5.95
N THR A 368 -15.25 9.51 -5.42
CA THR A 368 -16.65 9.77 -5.03
C THR A 368 -17.27 10.98 -5.71
N GLY A 369 -16.48 11.70 -6.50
CA GLY A 369 -16.90 12.93 -7.17
C GLY A 369 -17.17 14.07 -6.20
N LEU A 370 -17.84 15.11 -6.71
CA LEU A 370 -18.19 16.30 -5.95
C LEU A 370 -19.07 15.98 -4.74
N ILE A 371 -20.01 15.03 -4.88
CA ILE A 371 -20.96 14.69 -3.80
C ILE A 371 -20.23 14.13 -2.58
N GLY A 372 -19.35 13.15 -2.79
CA GLY A 372 -18.60 12.58 -1.68
C GLY A 372 -17.52 13.51 -1.15
N LEU A 373 -16.90 14.35 -1.99
CA LEU A 373 -15.98 15.39 -1.51
C LEU A 373 -16.66 16.40 -0.59
N ILE A 374 -17.85 16.90 -0.97
CA ILE A 374 -18.64 17.81 -0.12
C ILE A 374 -18.98 17.12 1.20
N ASN A 375 -19.43 15.86 1.15
CA ASN A 375 -19.79 15.12 2.35
C ASN A 375 -18.56 14.86 3.26
N TYR A 376 -17.42 14.50 2.70
CA TYR A 376 -16.14 14.35 3.41
C TYR A 376 -15.73 15.65 4.12
N LEU A 377 -15.75 16.78 3.41
CA LEU A 377 -15.45 18.09 4.00
C LEU A 377 -16.49 18.50 5.06
N THR A 378 -17.76 18.10 4.88
CA THR A 378 -18.83 18.34 5.86
C THR A 378 -18.57 17.60 7.18
N ILE A 379 -18.00 16.39 7.15
CA ILE A 379 -17.63 15.65 8.37
C ILE A 379 -16.60 16.46 9.18
N PHE A 380 -15.52 16.91 8.54
CA PHE A 380 -14.51 17.75 9.20
C PHE A 380 -15.08 19.10 9.65
N GLY A 381 -15.91 19.74 8.82
CA GLY A 381 -16.56 21.00 9.14
C GLY A 381 -17.47 20.92 10.36
N LEU A 382 -18.29 19.86 10.47
CA LEU A 382 -19.16 19.62 11.63
C LEU A 382 -18.34 19.31 12.89
N ALA A 383 -17.28 18.52 12.78
CA ALA A 383 -16.39 18.23 13.90
C ALA A 383 -15.73 19.51 14.45
N LEU A 384 -15.18 20.35 13.56
CA LEU A 384 -14.62 21.65 13.92
C LEU A 384 -15.67 22.58 14.51
N TYR A 385 -16.86 22.67 13.91
CA TYR A 385 -17.98 23.48 14.42
C TYR A 385 -18.34 23.11 15.87
N TYR A 386 -18.46 21.81 16.18
CA TYR A 386 -18.75 21.37 17.54
C TYR A 386 -17.62 21.68 18.52
N LEU A 387 -16.36 21.57 18.10
CA LEU A 387 -15.22 21.96 18.93
C LEU A 387 -15.22 23.47 19.19
N PHE A 388 -15.43 24.32 18.17
CA PHE A 388 -15.52 25.78 18.33
C PHE A 388 -16.66 26.18 19.28
N LYS A 389 -17.83 25.54 19.18
CA LYS A 389 -18.94 25.75 20.12
C LYS A 389 -18.54 25.37 21.56
N ASN A 390 -17.74 24.32 21.72
CA ASN A 390 -17.31 23.79 23.01
C ASN A 390 -16.11 24.53 23.64
N ILE A 391 -15.44 25.45 22.93
CA ILE A 391 -14.30 26.23 23.46
C ILE A 391 -14.65 26.96 24.76
N LYS A 392 -15.88 27.49 24.87
CA LYS A 392 -16.34 28.20 26.08
C LYS A 392 -16.50 27.27 27.29
N ASN A 393 -16.78 25.99 27.06
CA ASN A 393 -17.02 25.01 28.12
C ASN A 393 -15.74 24.28 28.51
N ASP A 394 -14.91 23.96 27.51
CA ASP A 394 -13.64 23.27 27.71
C ASP A 394 -12.62 23.72 26.65
N PHE A 395 -11.86 24.76 27.00
CA PHE A 395 -10.89 25.41 26.13
C PHE A 395 -9.78 24.45 25.69
N ASP A 396 -9.08 23.83 26.64
CA ASP A 396 -7.93 22.94 26.37
C ASP A 396 -8.35 21.75 25.51
N PHE A 397 -9.49 21.12 25.82
CA PHE A 397 -10.03 20.02 25.02
C PHE A 397 -10.25 20.43 23.57
N SER A 398 -10.92 21.56 23.38
CA SER A 398 -11.38 21.98 22.06
C SER A 398 -10.22 22.43 21.18
N VAL A 399 -9.30 23.21 21.74
CA VAL A 399 -8.14 23.73 21.01
C VAL A 399 -7.18 22.60 20.59
N ILE A 400 -6.89 21.64 21.48
CA ILE A 400 -6.01 20.51 21.16
C ILE A 400 -6.62 19.61 20.08
N LEU A 401 -7.93 19.34 20.14
CA LEU A 401 -8.60 18.54 19.10
C LEU A 401 -8.73 19.27 17.76
N ILE A 402 -8.87 20.60 17.76
CA ILE A 402 -8.79 21.41 16.53
C ILE A 402 -7.40 21.28 15.91
N ALA A 403 -6.34 21.37 16.72
CA ALA A 403 -4.98 21.15 16.25
C ALA A 403 -4.77 19.72 15.73
N PHE A 404 -5.27 18.70 16.42
CA PHE A 404 -5.24 17.32 15.94
C PHE A 404 -5.88 17.19 14.54
N LEU A 405 -7.12 17.66 14.36
CA LEU A 405 -7.83 17.56 13.09
C LEU A 405 -7.14 18.37 11.98
N THR A 406 -6.57 19.52 12.32
CA THR A 406 -5.85 20.38 11.37
C THR A 406 -4.53 19.73 10.94
N ALA A 407 -3.77 19.16 11.88
CA ALA A 407 -2.52 18.47 11.60
C ALA A 407 -2.76 17.20 10.78
N HIS A 408 -3.80 16.43 11.12
CA HIS A 408 -4.26 15.28 10.35
C HIS A 408 -4.59 15.67 8.90
N PHE A 409 -5.38 16.73 8.72
CA PHE A 409 -5.78 17.18 7.39
C PHE A 409 -4.59 17.67 6.55
N ILE A 410 -3.68 18.47 7.12
CA ILE A 410 -2.48 18.96 6.42
C ILE A 410 -1.56 17.78 6.03
N GLN A 411 -1.34 16.83 6.94
CA GLN A 411 -0.55 15.63 6.66
C GLN A 411 -1.15 14.86 5.47
N ASN A 412 -2.47 14.69 5.47
CA ASN A 412 -3.22 13.96 4.44
C ASN A 412 -3.34 14.68 3.09
N ILE A 413 -2.78 15.88 2.94
CA ILE A 413 -2.51 16.47 1.61
C ILE A 413 -1.33 15.76 0.94
N PHE A 414 -0.43 15.15 1.71
CA PHE A 414 0.79 14.48 1.22
C PHE A 414 0.78 12.94 1.38
N VAL A 415 -0.28 12.40 1.98
CA VAL A 415 -0.51 10.97 2.22
C VAL A 415 -2.01 10.71 2.28
N PHE A 416 -2.42 9.51 2.64
CA PHE A 416 -3.79 9.08 2.87
C PHE A 416 -3.88 8.28 4.16
N ASP A 417 -5.09 8.14 4.68
CA ASP A 417 -5.37 7.35 5.86
C ASP A 417 -5.22 5.84 5.60
N VAL A 418 -4.81 5.11 6.63
CA VAL A 418 -4.81 3.64 6.68
C VAL A 418 -5.60 3.17 7.89
N LEU A 419 -5.96 1.89 7.98
CA LEU A 419 -6.77 1.36 9.09
C LEU A 419 -6.30 1.82 10.49
N ALA A 420 -5.00 1.88 10.74
CA ALA A 420 -4.45 2.36 12.02
C ALA A 420 -4.76 3.85 12.30
N SER A 421 -4.67 4.72 11.29
CA SER A 421 -5.02 6.14 11.47
C SER A 421 -6.54 6.35 11.46
N TYR A 422 -7.30 5.56 10.69
CA TYR A 422 -8.75 5.55 10.73
C TYR A 422 -9.30 5.21 12.12
N ILE A 423 -8.74 4.22 12.81
CA ILE A 423 -9.15 3.88 14.18
C ILE A 423 -9.02 5.10 15.09
N ILE A 424 -7.91 5.85 15.00
CA ILE A 424 -7.73 7.07 15.80
C ILE A 424 -8.76 8.13 15.37
N LEU A 425 -8.83 8.45 14.07
CA LEU A 425 -9.70 9.50 13.55
C LEU A 425 -11.18 9.26 13.90
N PHE A 426 -11.69 8.05 13.70
CA PHE A 426 -13.07 7.67 14.03
C PHE A 426 -13.32 7.67 15.55
N THR A 427 -12.30 7.33 16.37
CA THR A 427 -12.38 7.49 17.84
C THR A 427 -12.57 8.96 18.23
N ILE A 428 -11.84 9.86 17.58
CA ILE A 428 -11.93 11.31 17.84
C ILE A 428 -13.25 11.89 17.34
N PHE A 429 -13.73 11.51 16.16
CA PHE A 429 -15.07 11.89 15.73
C PHE A 429 -16.15 11.38 16.71
N ALA A 430 -16.01 10.17 17.21
CA ALA A 430 -16.96 9.60 18.18
C ALA A 430 -16.93 10.37 19.52
N LEU A 431 -15.74 10.75 19.99
CA LEU A 431 -15.56 11.60 21.18
C LEU A 431 -16.21 12.99 21.01
N ILE A 432 -15.99 13.64 19.86
CA ILE A 432 -16.60 14.95 19.54
C ILE A 432 -18.13 14.83 19.46
N SER A 433 -18.63 13.76 18.83
CA SER A 433 -20.05 13.45 18.76
C SER A 433 -20.65 13.27 20.17
N PHE A 434 -19.95 12.57 21.07
CA PHE A 434 -20.35 12.41 22.47
C PHE A 434 -20.46 13.75 23.20
N THR A 435 -19.44 14.62 23.10
CA THR A 435 -19.46 15.92 23.80
C THR A 435 -20.53 16.87 23.27
N SER A 436 -20.90 16.76 21.99
CA SER A 436 -21.98 17.56 21.40
C SER A 436 -23.36 17.21 21.98
N LYS A 437 -23.62 15.93 22.32
CA LYS A 437 -24.91 15.47 22.89
C LYS A 437 -25.10 15.88 24.34
N THR A 438 -24.03 15.85 25.14
CA THR A 438 -24.10 16.17 26.58
C THR A 438 -24.54 17.60 26.87
N ALA A 439 -24.53 18.48 25.87
CA ALA A 439 -25.03 19.85 25.97
C ALA A 439 -26.55 19.97 25.84
N ASP A 440 -27.24 19.00 25.21
CA ASP A 440 -28.61 19.18 24.70
C ASP A 440 -29.67 18.22 25.29
N GLU A 441 -29.34 17.26 26.18
CA GLU A 441 -30.32 16.26 26.66
C GLU A 441 -30.68 16.33 28.17
N LYS A 442 -31.98 16.42 28.48
CA LYS A 442 -32.58 16.05 29.77
C LYS A 442 -32.66 14.52 29.89
N LYS A 443 -32.28 13.96 31.05
CA LYS A 443 -32.36 12.52 31.36
C LYS A 443 -33.81 12.03 31.22
N SER A 444 -34.06 11.08 30.32
CA SER A 444 -35.30 10.30 30.34
C SER A 444 -35.21 9.20 31.39
N PRO A 445 -36.30 8.88 32.11
CA PRO A 445 -36.31 7.78 33.05
C PRO A 445 -36.16 6.45 32.30
N ALA A 446 -35.15 5.67 32.69
CA ALA A 446 -34.98 4.31 32.20
C ALA A 446 -36.00 3.41 32.89
N ASN A 447 -36.97 2.88 32.14
CA ASN A 447 -37.76 1.72 32.56
C ASN A 447 -38.62 1.21 31.40
N SER A 448 -38.14 0.21 30.67
CA SER A 448 -39.00 -0.86 30.17
C SER A 448 -38.21 -2.15 30.04
N LYS A 449 -38.67 -3.20 30.74
CA LYS A 449 -38.13 -4.56 30.61
C LYS A 449 -38.78 -5.18 29.38
N LYS A 450 -37.98 -5.61 28.41
CA LYS A 450 -38.47 -6.41 27.27
C LYS A 450 -37.98 -7.84 27.40
N ASN A 451 -38.89 -8.80 27.26
CA ASN A 451 -38.53 -10.21 27.21
C ASN A 451 -37.72 -10.48 25.94
N PHE A 452 -36.46 -10.87 26.11
CA PHE A 452 -35.55 -11.17 25.02
C PHE A 452 -35.68 -12.63 24.60
N ASN A 453 -35.88 -12.89 23.31
CA ASN A 453 -36.07 -14.24 22.76
C ASN A 453 -34.72 -14.87 22.39
N ILE A 454 -34.39 -16.01 23.00
CA ILE A 454 -33.14 -16.72 22.77
C ILE A 454 -32.98 -17.25 21.35
N LEU A 455 -34.08 -17.52 20.64
CA LEU A 455 -34.06 -17.94 19.24
C LEU A 455 -33.54 -16.83 18.31
N ILE A 456 -33.87 -15.57 18.61
CA ILE A 456 -33.36 -14.41 17.87
C ILE A 456 -31.85 -14.29 18.05
N LEU A 457 -31.34 -14.53 19.28
CA LEU A 457 -29.90 -14.54 19.55
C LEU A 457 -29.18 -15.64 18.76
N THR A 458 -29.70 -16.86 18.79
CA THR A 458 -29.12 -17.98 18.05
C THR A 458 -29.09 -17.69 16.55
N ALA A 459 -30.17 -17.12 15.98
CA ALA A 459 -30.21 -16.72 14.58
C ALA A 459 -29.15 -15.65 14.26
N ILE A 460 -29.02 -14.59 15.08
CA ILE A 460 -28.01 -13.55 14.90
C ILE A 460 -26.60 -14.15 14.94
N ILE A 461 -26.30 -15.03 15.90
CA ILE A 461 -24.98 -15.66 16.02
C ILE A 461 -24.67 -16.52 14.79
N LEU A 462 -25.63 -17.29 14.29
CA LEU A 462 -25.43 -18.13 13.09
C LEU A 462 -25.18 -17.27 11.85
N VAL A 463 -25.98 -16.22 11.64
CA VAL A 463 -25.80 -15.28 10.51
C VAL A 463 -24.45 -14.60 10.60
N VAL A 464 -24.08 -14.05 11.75
CA VAL A 464 -22.78 -13.38 11.91
C VAL A 464 -21.64 -14.37 11.74
N SER A 465 -21.73 -15.58 12.29
CA SER A 465 -20.69 -16.60 12.12
C SER A 465 -20.49 -16.99 10.64
N PHE A 466 -21.59 -17.12 9.90
CA PHE A 466 -21.54 -17.36 8.45
C PHE A 466 -20.93 -16.18 7.70
N VAL A 467 -21.33 -14.95 8.02
CA VAL A 467 -20.76 -13.73 7.44
C VAL A 467 -19.27 -13.62 7.76
N SER A 468 -18.85 -13.82 9.02
CA SER A 468 -17.45 -13.82 9.44
C SER A 468 -16.61 -14.86 8.69
N TYR A 469 -17.18 -16.04 8.40
CA TYR A 469 -16.52 -17.06 7.60
C TYR A 469 -16.24 -16.59 6.17
N ILE A 470 -17.24 -16.00 5.51
CA ILE A 470 -17.14 -15.50 4.14
C ILE A 470 -16.22 -14.27 4.05
N LEU A 471 -16.37 -13.31 4.96
CA LEU A 471 -15.65 -12.04 4.93
C LEU A 471 -14.19 -12.17 5.39
N ASN A 472 -13.90 -13.08 6.32
CA ASN A 472 -12.61 -13.11 7.02
C ASN A 472 -11.88 -14.45 6.87
N PHE A 473 -12.45 -15.58 7.32
CA PHE A 473 -11.72 -16.85 7.40
C PHE A 473 -11.39 -17.46 6.04
N LYS A 474 -12.36 -17.47 5.10
CA LYS A 474 -12.16 -18.02 3.76
C LYS A 474 -11.12 -17.23 2.95
N PRO A 475 -11.16 -15.88 2.91
CA PRO A 475 -10.08 -15.07 2.33
C PRO A 475 -8.71 -15.30 3.00
N LEU A 476 -8.67 -15.49 4.32
CA LEU A 476 -7.41 -15.76 5.03
C LEU A 476 -6.75 -17.07 4.57
N SER A 477 -7.56 -18.11 4.29
CA SER A 477 -7.07 -19.36 3.70
C SER A 477 -6.51 -19.17 2.29
N ALA A 478 -7.22 -18.42 1.43
CA ALA A 478 -6.74 -18.10 0.08
C ALA A 478 -5.43 -17.31 0.10
N ASN A 479 -5.35 -16.31 0.98
CA ASN A 479 -4.16 -15.50 1.17
C ASN A 479 -2.93 -16.32 1.58
N LYS A 480 -3.10 -17.22 2.56
CA LYS A 480 -2.04 -18.11 3.04
C LYS A 480 -1.56 -19.05 1.93
N LEU A 481 -2.46 -19.58 1.11
CA LEU A 481 -2.09 -20.41 -0.04
C LEU A 481 -1.34 -19.61 -1.11
N GLY A 482 -1.76 -18.37 -1.39
CA GLY A 482 -1.05 -17.47 -2.29
C GLY A 482 0.38 -17.20 -1.84
N LEU A 483 0.58 -16.90 -0.55
CA LEU A 483 1.94 -16.74 0.00
C LEU A 483 2.75 -18.04 -0.09
N LYS A 484 2.14 -19.19 0.23
CA LYS A 484 2.79 -20.50 0.09
C LYS A 484 3.27 -20.71 -1.35
N ALA A 485 2.42 -20.43 -2.34
CA ALA A 485 2.79 -20.54 -3.75
C ALA A 485 4.01 -19.68 -4.10
N MET A 486 4.02 -18.41 -3.66
CA MET A 486 5.16 -17.51 -3.87
C MET A 486 6.45 -18.01 -3.24
N SER A 487 6.38 -18.62 -2.04
CA SER A 487 7.57 -19.15 -1.36
C SER A 487 8.20 -20.37 -2.04
N MET A 488 7.44 -21.09 -2.88
CA MET A 488 7.89 -22.31 -3.56
C MET A 488 8.47 -22.05 -4.95
N VAL A 489 8.50 -20.79 -5.40
CA VAL A 489 8.84 -20.44 -6.80
C VAL A 489 10.18 -20.97 -7.29
N ASN A 490 11.19 -21.02 -6.41
CA ASN A 490 12.53 -21.49 -6.77
C ASN A 490 12.74 -22.98 -6.47
N VAL A 491 11.70 -23.67 -5.97
CA VAL A 491 11.75 -25.07 -5.55
C VAL A 491 11.01 -25.95 -6.55
N ASN A 492 9.76 -25.59 -6.88
CA ASN A 492 8.93 -26.35 -7.80
C ASN A 492 7.88 -25.44 -8.46
N GLU A 493 8.17 -24.96 -9.67
CA GLU A 493 7.32 -24.01 -10.39
C GLU A 493 5.94 -24.61 -10.75
N ASN A 494 5.85 -25.89 -11.10
CA ASN A 494 4.58 -26.55 -11.40
C ASN A 494 3.68 -26.63 -10.14
N GLU A 495 4.25 -27.00 -8.99
CA GLU A 495 3.51 -26.99 -7.72
C GLU A 495 3.12 -25.57 -7.30
N THR A 496 3.96 -24.57 -7.59
CA THR A 496 3.64 -23.15 -7.38
C THR A 496 2.38 -22.76 -8.17
N VAL A 497 2.31 -23.06 -9.47
CA VAL A 497 1.13 -22.75 -10.30
C VAL A 497 -0.11 -23.47 -9.79
N GLN A 498 -0.01 -24.77 -9.47
CA GLN A 498 -1.14 -25.52 -8.91
C GLN A 498 -1.62 -24.95 -7.56
N THR A 499 -0.71 -24.48 -6.72
CA THR A 499 -1.04 -23.89 -5.42
C THR A 499 -1.71 -22.54 -5.57
N PHE A 500 -1.30 -21.72 -6.53
CA PHE A 500 -2.04 -20.52 -6.91
C PHE A 500 -3.46 -20.85 -7.40
N VAL A 501 -3.61 -21.84 -8.29
CA VAL A 501 -4.93 -22.27 -8.78
C VAL A 501 -5.82 -22.74 -7.63
N LYS A 502 -5.28 -23.49 -6.65
CA LYS A 502 -6.01 -23.86 -5.42
C LYS A 502 -6.46 -22.63 -4.63
N ALA A 503 -5.61 -21.62 -4.49
CA ALA A 503 -5.96 -20.36 -3.82
C ALA A 503 -7.06 -19.58 -4.56
N ILE A 504 -6.95 -19.50 -5.89
CA ILE A 504 -7.91 -18.84 -6.80
C ILE A 504 -9.28 -19.51 -6.72
N ASN A 505 -9.32 -20.84 -6.73
CA ASN A 505 -10.55 -21.65 -6.68
C ASN A 505 -11.31 -21.53 -5.35
N LEU A 506 -10.72 -20.94 -4.31
CA LEU A 506 -11.48 -20.56 -3.13
C LEU A 506 -12.48 -19.43 -3.42
N ASN A 507 -12.41 -18.75 -4.58
CA ASN A 507 -13.39 -17.75 -5.02
C ASN A 507 -13.68 -16.73 -3.91
N THR A 508 -12.66 -15.98 -3.56
CA THR A 508 -12.71 -14.95 -2.52
C THR A 508 -12.48 -13.59 -3.15
N TYR A 509 -12.67 -12.52 -2.39
CA TYR A 509 -12.45 -11.19 -2.94
C TYR A 509 -11.02 -10.96 -3.46
N GLN A 510 -10.07 -11.78 -2.99
CA GLN A 510 -8.63 -11.77 -3.30
C GLN A 510 -8.27 -12.43 -4.64
N THR A 511 -9.25 -13.04 -5.33
CA THR A 511 -9.01 -13.84 -6.54
C THR A 511 -8.35 -13.01 -7.64
N MET A 512 -8.71 -11.74 -7.80
CA MET A 512 -8.14 -10.86 -8.81
C MET A 512 -6.62 -10.74 -8.66
N GLU A 513 -6.14 -10.35 -7.47
CA GLU A 513 -4.72 -10.15 -7.22
C GLU A 513 -3.96 -11.47 -7.16
N LEU A 514 -4.59 -12.57 -6.72
CA LEU A 514 -3.96 -13.90 -6.78
C LEU A 514 -3.67 -14.33 -8.23
N ARG A 515 -4.55 -14.01 -9.18
CA ARG A 515 -4.30 -14.24 -10.62
C ARG A 515 -3.17 -13.36 -11.15
N GLN A 516 -3.10 -12.10 -10.71
CA GLN A 516 -1.97 -11.20 -11.05
C GLN A 516 -0.65 -11.71 -10.46
N LYS A 517 -0.64 -12.19 -9.21
CA LYS A 517 0.56 -12.79 -8.59
C LYS A 517 0.98 -14.10 -9.26
N LEU A 518 0.03 -14.90 -9.76
CA LEU A 518 0.34 -16.03 -10.62
C LEU A 518 1.03 -15.57 -11.91
N ALA A 519 0.50 -14.53 -12.59
CA ALA A 519 1.12 -13.97 -13.79
C ALA A 519 2.53 -13.41 -13.53
N ASP A 520 2.72 -12.61 -12.47
CA ASP A 520 4.03 -12.12 -12.01
C ASP A 520 5.01 -13.29 -11.86
N ASN A 521 4.58 -14.33 -11.15
CA ASN A 521 5.41 -15.49 -10.85
C ASN A 521 5.84 -16.24 -12.11
N VAL A 522 4.88 -16.47 -13.02
CA VAL A 522 5.14 -17.16 -14.28
C VAL A 522 6.07 -16.32 -15.17
N LEU A 523 5.86 -15.01 -15.28
CA LEU A 523 6.72 -14.12 -16.09
C LEU A 523 8.18 -14.08 -15.60
N VAL A 524 8.39 -14.09 -14.28
CA VAL A 524 9.72 -13.92 -13.70
C VAL A 524 10.50 -15.24 -13.64
N SER A 525 9.83 -16.33 -13.27
CA SER A 525 10.50 -17.55 -12.81
C SER A 525 10.28 -18.79 -13.68
N ASN A 526 9.31 -18.78 -14.59
CA ASN A 526 8.95 -19.94 -15.42
C ASN A 526 9.94 -20.14 -16.58
N ARG A 527 11.10 -20.73 -16.28
CA ARG A 527 12.14 -21.04 -17.27
C ARG A 527 12.49 -22.53 -17.22
N PRO A 528 12.87 -23.16 -18.35
CA PRO A 528 13.36 -24.52 -18.36
C PRO A 528 14.57 -24.65 -17.42
N LYS A 529 14.42 -25.43 -16.36
CA LYS A 529 15.45 -25.79 -15.38
C LYS A 529 15.32 -27.29 -15.07
N ASN A 530 16.29 -27.86 -14.36
CA ASN A 530 16.26 -29.27 -13.92
C ASN A 530 14.89 -29.60 -13.28
N GLY A 531 14.05 -30.36 -13.99
CA GLY A 531 12.71 -30.77 -13.53
C GLY A 531 11.51 -30.22 -14.30
N LEU A 532 11.67 -29.20 -15.16
CA LEU A 532 10.60 -28.66 -16.01
C LEU A 532 10.86 -28.92 -17.49
N THR A 533 9.92 -29.60 -18.16
CA THR A 533 9.95 -29.74 -19.62
C THR A 533 9.45 -28.45 -20.29
N GLN A 534 9.74 -28.29 -21.59
CA GLN A 534 9.16 -27.19 -22.38
C GLN A 534 7.62 -27.22 -22.37
N PHE A 535 7.03 -28.42 -22.32
CA PHE A 535 5.59 -28.61 -22.21
C PHE A 535 5.05 -28.08 -20.88
N ASP A 536 5.73 -28.37 -19.76
CA ASP A 536 5.36 -27.85 -18.44
C ASP A 536 5.39 -26.32 -18.41
N VAL A 537 6.47 -25.74 -18.92
CA VAL A 537 6.65 -24.29 -19.01
C VAL A 537 5.53 -23.66 -19.83
N TYR A 538 5.20 -24.22 -21.00
CA TYR A 538 4.10 -23.74 -21.83
C TYR A 538 2.74 -23.89 -21.14
N ASN A 539 2.50 -25.00 -20.44
CA ASN A 539 1.26 -25.23 -19.70
C ASN A 539 1.07 -24.23 -18.54
N ASN A 540 2.15 -23.83 -17.88
CA ASN A 540 2.14 -22.77 -16.87
C ASN A 540 1.76 -21.41 -17.47
N TYR A 541 2.33 -21.05 -18.64
CA TYR A 541 1.93 -19.85 -19.39
C TYR A 541 0.45 -19.91 -19.76
N LYS A 542 -0.02 -21.03 -20.32
CA LYS A 542 -1.43 -21.22 -20.68
C LYS A 542 -2.37 -21.06 -19.49
N THR A 543 -1.98 -21.59 -18.33
CA THR A 543 -2.75 -21.46 -17.09
C THR A 543 -2.84 -19.99 -16.66
N ALA A 544 -1.72 -19.26 -16.62
CA ALA A 544 -1.70 -17.85 -16.26
C ALA A 544 -2.48 -16.98 -17.27
N ILE A 545 -2.33 -17.23 -18.57
CA ILE A 545 -3.09 -16.54 -19.64
C ILE A 545 -4.60 -16.70 -19.43
N ASN A 546 -5.07 -17.93 -19.17
CA ASN A 546 -6.49 -18.18 -18.95
C ASN A 546 -7.01 -17.48 -17.69
N GLU A 547 -6.24 -17.47 -16.61
CA GLU A 547 -6.62 -16.78 -15.39
C GLU A 547 -6.63 -15.25 -15.55
N ILE A 548 -5.68 -14.67 -16.30
CA ILE A 548 -5.68 -13.25 -16.60
C ILE A 548 -6.82 -12.87 -17.56
N LYS A 549 -7.16 -13.72 -18.54
CA LYS A 549 -8.35 -13.51 -19.39
C LYS A 549 -9.64 -13.46 -18.55
N LYS A 550 -9.76 -14.28 -17.50
CA LYS A 550 -10.87 -14.17 -16.52
C LYS A 550 -10.83 -12.84 -15.77
N ASN A 551 -9.66 -12.36 -15.34
CA ASN A 551 -9.55 -11.02 -14.74
C ASN A 551 -9.98 -9.89 -15.68
N ILE A 552 -9.68 -9.98 -16.98
CA ILE A 552 -10.14 -9.00 -17.97
C ILE A 552 -11.67 -9.05 -18.11
N ASN A 553 -12.27 -10.24 -18.06
CA ASN A 553 -13.72 -10.36 -18.06
C ASN A 553 -14.36 -9.75 -16.80
N ASP A 554 -13.77 -10.02 -15.62
CA ASP A 554 -14.31 -9.56 -14.34
C ASP A 554 -14.04 -8.05 -14.10
N HIS A 555 -12.91 -7.54 -14.61
CA HIS A 555 -12.39 -6.19 -14.42
C HIS A 555 -11.88 -5.57 -15.74
N PRO A 556 -12.79 -5.31 -16.71
CA PRO A 556 -12.40 -4.95 -18.09
C PRO A 556 -11.72 -3.59 -18.23
N ASN A 557 -11.84 -2.72 -17.21
CA ASN A 557 -11.29 -1.37 -17.22
C ASN A 557 -9.89 -1.28 -16.59
N ASP A 558 -9.34 -2.39 -16.07
CA ASP A 558 -8.01 -2.41 -15.48
C ASP A 558 -6.94 -2.77 -16.52
N VAL A 559 -6.26 -1.74 -17.04
CA VAL A 559 -5.20 -1.89 -18.05
C VAL A 559 -4.07 -2.81 -17.61
N GLN A 560 -3.83 -2.95 -16.30
CA GLN A 560 -2.78 -3.80 -15.77
C GLN A 560 -2.98 -5.27 -16.17
N ASN A 561 -4.24 -5.74 -16.21
CA ASN A 561 -4.54 -7.10 -16.66
C ASN A 561 -4.21 -7.32 -18.14
N TYR A 562 -4.38 -6.30 -18.98
CA TYR A 562 -4.02 -6.39 -20.40
C TYR A 562 -2.51 -6.44 -20.58
N LEU A 563 -1.75 -5.64 -19.82
CA LEU A 563 -0.28 -5.70 -19.85
C LEU A 563 0.25 -7.05 -19.37
N TYR A 564 -0.34 -7.64 -18.32
CA TYR A 564 -0.02 -9.01 -17.92
C TYR A 564 -0.30 -10.00 -19.04
N LEU A 565 -1.46 -9.89 -19.69
CA LEU A 565 -1.83 -10.80 -20.77
C LEU A 565 -0.86 -10.69 -21.95
N THR A 566 -0.55 -9.48 -22.42
CA THR A 566 0.33 -9.29 -23.58
C THR A 566 1.76 -9.72 -23.27
N ALA A 567 2.26 -9.46 -22.06
CA ALA A 567 3.57 -9.95 -21.62
C ALA A 567 3.60 -11.49 -21.57
N LEU A 568 2.57 -12.13 -21.02
CA LEU A 568 2.46 -13.60 -20.98
C LEU A 568 2.38 -14.19 -22.40
N LEU A 569 1.61 -13.58 -23.29
CA LEU A 569 1.50 -14.00 -24.69
C LEU A 569 2.83 -13.85 -25.43
N ASN A 570 3.58 -12.78 -25.19
CA ASN A 570 4.91 -12.59 -25.77
C ASN A 570 5.88 -13.71 -25.37
N GLN A 571 5.88 -14.10 -24.09
CA GLN A 571 6.70 -15.22 -23.61
C GLN A 571 6.19 -16.57 -24.12
N ALA A 572 4.87 -16.79 -24.12
CA ALA A 572 4.25 -18.03 -24.60
C ALA A 572 4.39 -18.22 -26.12
N GLY A 573 4.55 -17.14 -26.88
CA GLY A 573 4.70 -17.16 -28.32
C GLY A 573 5.92 -17.95 -28.81
N GLY A 574 6.97 -18.07 -28.00
CA GLY A 574 8.13 -18.91 -28.29
C GLY A 574 7.81 -20.41 -28.34
N TYR A 575 6.65 -20.80 -27.80
CA TYR A 575 6.14 -22.18 -27.80
C TYR A 575 4.99 -22.38 -28.79
N ASP A 576 4.15 -21.36 -28.99
CA ASP A 576 3.05 -21.37 -29.95
C ASP A 576 2.87 -19.98 -30.56
N ALA A 577 3.27 -19.86 -31.84
CA ALA A 577 3.30 -18.60 -32.57
C ALA A 577 1.92 -17.92 -32.67
N LYS A 578 0.81 -18.65 -32.52
CA LYS A 578 -0.55 -18.08 -32.52
C LYS A 578 -0.75 -17.06 -31.39
N ASN A 579 0.00 -17.17 -30.30
CA ASN A 579 -0.09 -16.21 -29.20
C ASN A 579 0.32 -14.80 -29.63
N TYR A 580 1.24 -14.66 -30.59
CA TYR A 580 1.66 -13.35 -31.10
C TYR A 580 0.54 -12.63 -31.85
N ASP A 581 -0.37 -13.36 -32.48
CA ASP A 581 -1.48 -12.79 -33.24
C ASP A 581 -2.53 -12.13 -32.32
N GLU A 582 -2.70 -12.66 -31.10
CA GLU A 582 -3.60 -12.08 -30.10
C GLU A 582 -3.07 -10.76 -29.50
N ILE A 583 -1.75 -10.54 -29.49
CA ILE A 583 -1.13 -9.41 -28.77
C ILE A 583 -1.61 -8.07 -29.30
N ILE A 584 -1.67 -7.90 -30.62
CA ILE A 584 -2.10 -6.63 -31.23
C ILE A 584 -3.52 -6.29 -30.81
N GLN A 585 -4.44 -7.27 -30.84
CA GLN A 585 -5.84 -7.07 -30.43
C GLN A 585 -5.95 -6.67 -28.95
N TRP A 586 -5.21 -7.34 -28.05
CA TRP A 586 -5.26 -7.02 -26.63
C TRP A 586 -4.56 -5.69 -26.31
N SER A 587 -3.47 -5.36 -26.99
CA SER A 587 -2.78 -4.07 -26.87
C SER A 587 -3.65 -2.92 -27.38
N GLU A 588 -4.41 -3.10 -28.45
CA GLU A 588 -5.37 -2.09 -28.93
C GLU A 588 -6.45 -1.78 -27.89
N LYS A 589 -6.98 -2.82 -27.22
CA LYS A 589 -7.89 -2.62 -26.08
C LYS A 589 -7.20 -1.91 -24.92
N ALA A 590 -5.95 -2.25 -24.61
CA ALA A 590 -5.17 -1.55 -23.59
C ALA A 590 -4.94 -0.07 -23.93
N LEU A 591 -4.72 0.28 -25.20
CA LEU A 591 -4.53 1.66 -25.65
C LEU A 591 -5.80 2.51 -25.50
N ILE A 592 -6.99 1.91 -25.62
CA ILE A 592 -8.25 2.60 -25.32
C ILE A 592 -8.30 3.00 -23.83
N LEU A 593 -7.78 2.15 -22.94
CA LEU A 593 -7.77 2.36 -21.49
C LEU A 593 -6.59 3.21 -21.00
N SER A 594 -5.49 3.27 -21.75
CA SER A 594 -4.27 3.99 -21.37
C SER A 594 -3.47 4.44 -22.61
N PRO A 595 -3.96 5.47 -23.34
CA PRO A 595 -3.46 5.81 -24.68
C PRO A 595 -2.01 6.31 -24.71
N THR A 596 -1.53 6.86 -23.60
CA THR A 596 -0.20 7.47 -23.46
C THR A 596 0.80 6.56 -22.77
N ARG A 597 0.51 5.26 -22.61
CA ARG A 597 1.36 4.32 -21.87
C ARG A 597 2.38 3.63 -22.78
N PRO A 598 3.71 3.92 -22.65
CA PRO A 598 4.73 3.37 -23.53
C PRO A 598 4.82 1.83 -23.51
N GLN A 599 4.56 1.21 -22.35
CA GLN A 599 4.64 -0.24 -22.18
C GLN A 599 3.78 -1.01 -23.18
N ILE A 600 2.62 -0.49 -23.58
CA ILE A 600 1.73 -1.18 -24.50
C ILE A 600 2.38 -1.31 -25.89
N TYR A 601 3.07 -0.26 -26.33
CA TYR A 601 3.84 -0.28 -27.57
C TYR A 601 5.08 -1.17 -27.48
N PHE A 602 5.68 -1.31 -26.29
CA PHE A 602 6.77 -2.26 -26.09
C PHE A 602 6.32 -3.69 -26.34
N GLU A 603 5.16 -4.08 -25.83
CA GLU A 603 4.61 -5.42 -26.03
C GLU A 603 4.29 -5.69 -27.52
N MET A 604 3.71 -4.72 -28.22
CA MET A 604 3.45 -4.83 -29.66
C MET A 604 4.75 -4.91 -30.48
N GLY A 605 5.73 -4.08 -30.13
CA GLY A 605 7.02 -4.05 -30.79
C GLY A 605 7.75 -5.38 -30.64
N GLN A 606 7.86 -5.89 -29.41
CA GLN A 606 8.48 -7.19 -29.10
C GLN A 606 7.84 -8.33 -29.91
N ALA A 607 6.51 -8.40 -29.95
CA ALA A 607 5.81 -9.40 -30.74
C ALA A 607 6.20 -9.36 -32.23
N LYS A 608 6.29 -8.17 -32.82
CA LYS A 608 6.68 -7.99 -34.22
C LYS A 608 8.15 -8.31 -34.48
N ILE A 609 9.06 -7.96 -33.56
CA ILE A 609 10.47 -8.37 -33.65
C ILE A 609 10.57 -9.90 -33.67
N THR A 610 9.86 -10.60 -32.78
CA THR A 610 9.91 -12.07 -32.74
C THR A 610 9.26 -12.73 -33.95
N GLN A 611 8.27 -12.08 -34.57
CA GLN A 611 7.72 -12.49 -35.87
C GLN A 611 8.63 -12.15 -37.06
N ASN A 612 9.86 -11.66 -36.85
CA ASN A 612 10.79 -11.15 -37.87
C ASN A 612 10.25 -9.95 -38.67
N LYS A 613 9.20 -9.28 -38.19
CA LYS A 613 8.60 -8.07 -38.79
C LYS A 613 9.27 -6.83 -38.21
N PHE A 614 10.58 -6.70 -38.43
CA PHE A 614 11.41 -5.72 -37.74
C PHE A 614 10.99 -4.26 -37.98
N ALA A 615 10.58 -3.90 -39.19
CA ALA A 615 10.16 -2.54 -39.52
C ALA A 615 8.92 -2.10 -38.72
N GLU A 616 7.93 -2.99 -38.58
CA GLU A 616 6.74 -2.75 -37.75
C GLU A 616 7.14 -2.63 -36.27
N GLY A 617 8.01 -3.53 -35.77
CA GLY A 617 8.49 -3.51 -34.39
C GLY A 617 9.20 -2.21 -34.03
N ILE A 618 10.15 -1.76 -34.86
CA ILE A 618 10.82 -0.46 -34.73
C ILE A 618 9.81 0.68 -34.75
N GLY A 619 8.79 0.61 -35.62
CA GLY A 619 7.71 1.59 -35.68
C GLY A 619 6.97 1.74 -34.34
N TYR A 620 6.65 0.64 -33.67
CA TYR A 620 6.02 0.69 -32.34
C TYR A 620 6.96 1.24 -31.26
N PHE A 621 8.23 0.84 -31.24
CA PHE A 621 9.18 1.40 -30.29
C PHE A 621 9.41 2.91 -30.48
N LYS A 622 9.42 3.41 -31.73
CA LYS A 622 9.47 4.85 -32.03
C LYS A 622 8.23 5.60 -31.53
N LYS A 623 7.03 4.99 -31.61
CA LYS A 623 5.82 5.57 -31.01
C LYS A 623 5.96 5.68 -29.48
N ALA A 624 6.50 4.66 -28.83
CA ALA A 624 6.76 4.68 -27.40
C ALA A 624 7.75 5.78 -27.00
N LEU A 625 8.83 5.93 -27.77
CA LEU A 625 9.81 7.02 -27.61
C LEU A 625 9.19 8.41 -27.81
N THR A 626 8.24 8.55 -28.74
CA THR A 626 7.53 9.82 -28.95
C THR A 626 6.67 10.21 -27.75
N LEU A 627 6.10 9.23 -27.04
CA LEU A 627 5.30 9.48 -25.82
C LEU A 627 6.17 9.89 -24.63
N ASN A 628 7.35 9.29 -24.50
CA ASN A 628 8.34 9.70 -23.52
C ASN A 628 9.77 9.49 -24.06
N PRO A 629 10.47 10.57 -24.44
CA PRO A 629 11.85 10.53 -24.88
C PRO A 629 12.86 10.14 -23.80
N ASP A 630 12.50 10.24 -22.52
CA ASP A 630 13.44 9.98 -21.41
C ASP A 630 13.33 8.53 -20.88
N ALA A 631 12.46 7.70 -21.47
CA ALA A 631 12.25 6.34 -21.03
C ALA A 631 13.39 5.42 -21.52
N GLN A 632 14.27 4.99 -20.62
CA GLN A 632 15.39 4.09 -20.92
C GLN A 632 14.94 2.80 -21.63
N GLU A 633 13.78 2.26 -21.26
CA GLU A 633 13.25 1.04 -21.88
C GLU A 633 12.87 1.24 -23.36
N SER A 634 12.47 2.46 -23.78
CA SER A 634 12.22 2.78 -25.19
C SER A 634 13.51 2.71 -26.01
N HIS A 635 14.57 3.33 -25.50
CA HIS A 635 15.91 3.33 -26.12
C HIS A 635 16.50 1.92 -26.15
N TRP A 636 16.35 1.15 -25.07
CA TRP A 636 16.76 -0.26 -25.04
C TRP A 636 16.09 -1.09 -26.14
N ASN A 637 14.78 -0.94 -26.30
CA ASN A 637 14.03 -1.70 -27.30
C ASN A 637 14.42 -1.31 -28.74
N LEU A 638 14.72 -0.03 -28.98
CA LEU A 638 15.26 0.43 -30.26
C LEU A 638 16.69 -0.10 -30.51
N PHE A 639 17.56 0.00 -29.51
CA PHE A 639 18.91 -0.59 -29.54
C PHE A 639 18.84 -2.08 -29.93
N ALA A 640 18.01 -2.85 -29.23
CA ALA A 640 17.82 -4.28 -29.49
C ALA A 640 17.38 -4.54 -30.94
N ALA A 641 16.38 -3.77 -31.42
CA ALA A 641 15.86 -3.91 -32.77
C ALA A 641 16.89 -3.53 -33.84
N TYR A 642 17.70 -2.49 -33.61
CA TYR A 642 18.75 -2.07 -34.54
C TYR A 642 19.91 -3.05 -34.60
N VAL A 643 20.29 -3.66 -33.48
CA VAL A 643 21.30 -4.75 -33.46
C VAL A 643 20.80 -5.95 -34.27
N LEU A 644 19.55 -6.38 -34.07
CA LEU A 644 18.96 -7.51 -34.81
C LEU A 644 18.81 -7.23 -36.32
N THR A 645 18.63 -5.97 -36.72
CA THR A 645 18.52 -5.55 -38.12
C THR A 645 19.85 -5.09 -38.73
N ASN A 646 20.96 -5.24 -38.01
CA ASN A 646 22.30 -4.85 -38.43
C ASN A 646 22.45 -3.35 -38.78
N ASN A 647 21.62 -2.49 -38.18
CA ASN A 647 21.68 -1.03 -38.32
C ASN A 647 22.68 -0.46 -37.30
N THR A 648 23.97 -0.76 -37.47
CA THR A 648 25.03 -0.50 -36.47
C THR A 648 25.08 0.94 -35.99
N LYS A 649 24.98 1.93 -36.90
CA LYS A 649 25.03 3.34 -36.54
C LYS A 649 23.90 3.74 -35.56
N LEU A 650 22.68 3.34 -35.88
CA LEU A 650 21.53 3.64 -35.01
C LEU A 650 21.60 2.86 -33.70
N ALA A 651 22.10 1.62 -33.72
CA ALA A 651 22.34 0.88 -32.48
C ALA A 651 23.38 1.58 -31.58
N GLU A 652 24.47 2.12 -32.15
CA GLU A 652 25.47 2.87 -31.41
C GLU A 652 24.89 4.16 -30.81
N GLU A 653 24.07 4.90 -31.57
CA GLU A 653 23.40 6.11 -31.08
C GLU A 653 22.51 5.82 -29.84
N GLU A 654 21.71 4.74 -29.89
CA GLU A 654 20.87 4.33 -28.76
C GLU A 654 21.69 3.81 -27.56
N TYR A 655 22.78 3.09 -27.83
CA TYR A 655 23.68 2.59 -26.79
C TYR A 655 24.37 3.76 -26.05
N ASP A 656 24.86 4.75 -26.78
CA ASP A 656 25.51 5.94 -26.24
C ASP A 656 24.54 6.80 -25.42
N TRP A 657 23.29 6.92 -25.89
CA TRP A 657 22.24 7.58 -25.13
C TRP A 657 21.99 6.86 -23.80
N LEU A 658 21.82 5.53 -23.83
CA LEU A 658 21.59 4.73 -22.62
C LEU A 658 22.74 4.89 -21.63
N ASN A 659 23.98 4.79 -22.09
CA ASN A 659 25.17 4.93 -21.26
C ASN A 659 25.27 6.33 -20.62
N THR A 660 24.97 7.37 -21.40
CA THR A 660 25.02 8.78 -20.93
C THR A 660 23.90 9.09 -19.94
N ASN A 661 22.74 8.42 -20.05
CA ASN A 661 21.57 8.64 -19.21
C ASN A 661 21.42 7.61 -18.07
N GLY A 662 22.54 7.04 -17.62
CA GLY A 662 22.61 6.27 -16.39
C GLY A 662 22.08 4.83 -16.49
N PHE A 663 21.96 4.27 -17.69
CA PHE A 663 21.70 2.84 -17.85
C PHE A 663 22.98 2.04 -17.58
N ASP A 664 22.96 1.20 -16.55
CA ASP A 664 24.11 0.35 -16.21
C ASP A 664 24.08 -0.96 -17.01
N PHE A 665 24.95 -1.09 -18.01
CA PHE A 665 25.09 -2.31 -18.80
C PHE A 665 25.76 -3.46 -18.04
N ASN A 666 26.42 -3.21 -16.91
CA ASN A 666 27.28 -4.18 -16.23
C ASN A 666 26.59 -4.93 -15.08
N VAL A 667 25.30 -4.70 -14.84
CA VAL A 667 24.52 -5.50 -13.89
C VAL A 667 24.04 -6.81 -14.53
N ALA A 668 23.95 -7.88 -13.72
CA ALA A 668 23.60 -9.23 -14.17
C ALA A 668 22.34 -9.27 -15.05
N GLN A 669 21.31 -8.50 -14.70
CA GLN A 669 20.06 -8.46 -15.45
C GLN A 669 20.27 -7.90 -16.86
N ASN A 670 20.99 -6.78 -17.01
CA ASN A 670 21.22 -6.13 -18.29
C ASN A 670 22.24 -6.88 -19.16
N LEU A 671 23.26 -7.50 -18.54
CA LEU A 671 24.17 -8.42 -19.23
C LEU A 671 23.43 -9.62 -19.84
N ASN A 672 22.46 -10.21 -19.12
CA ASN A 672 21.63 -11.27 -19.69
C ASN A 672 20.79 -10.78 -20.88
N ARG A 673 20.26 -9.55 -20.82
CA ARG A 673 19.50 -8.97 -21.95
C ARG A 673 20.41 -8.74 -23.16
N LEU A 674 21.63 -8.22 -22.96
CA LEU A 674 22.64 -8.05 -24.01
C LEU A 674 23.06 -9.39 -24.62
N TYR A 675 23.34 -10.40 -23.78
CA TYR A 675 23.69 -11.75 -24.21
C TYR A 675 22.63 -12.30 -25.17
N ASN A 676 21.35 -12.23 -24.79
CA ASN A 676 20.25 -12.72 -25.62
C ASN A 676 20.17 -12.00 -26.98
N ILE A 677 20.33 -10.67 -27.00
CA ILE A 677 20.27 -9.90 -28.25
C ILE A 677 21.44 -10.25 -29.16
N TYR A 678 22.68 -10.28 -28.65
CA TYR A 678 23.85 -10.57 -29.47
C TYR A 678 23.90 -12.02 -29.94
N LEU A 679 23.38 -12.96 -29.14
CA LEU A 679 23.18 -14.35 -29.54
C LEU A 679 22.22 -14.43 -30.74
N LEU A 680 21.04 -13.79 -30.64
CA LEU A 680 20.05 -13.76 -31.72
C LEU A 680 20.56 -13.04 -32.97
N ALA A 681 21.33 -11.97 -32.80
CA ALA A 681 21.94 -11.22 -33.91
C ALA A 681 23.21 -11.88 -34.46
N ASN A 682 23.64 -13.04 -33.91
CA ASN A 682 24.87 -13.75 -34.27
C ASN A 682 26.13 -12.85 -34.23
N LYS A 683 26.21 -11.94 -33.24
CA LYS A 683 27.31 -10.99 -33.04
C LYS A 683 28.38 -11.58 -32.11
N LYS A 684 29.13 -12.55 -32.63
CA LYS A 684 30.10 -13.37 -31.87
C LYS A 684 31.09 -12.57 -31.03
N ASP A 685 31.69 -11.52 -31.58
CA ASP A 685 32.70 -10.72 -30.86
C ASP A 685 32.11 -9.99 -29.65
N LYS A 686 30.90 -9.43 -29.82
CA LYS A 686 30.17 -8.77 -28.73
C LYS A 686 29.64 -9.78 -27.71
N LEU A 687 29.26 -10.98 -28.15
CA LEU A 687 28.83 -12.05 -27.27
C LEU A 687 29.98 -12.50 -26.33
N VAL A 688 31.21 -12.58 -26.84
CA VAL A 688 32.41 -12.83 -26.03
C VAL A 688 32.58 -11.76 -24.96
N GLU A 689 32.54 -10.47 -25.32
CA GLU A 689 32.70 -9.35 -24.39
C GLU A 689 31.68 -9.42 -23.24
N VAL A 690 30.41 -9.69 -23.56
CA VAL A 690 29.35 -9.82 -22.56
C VAL A 690 29.57 -11.03 -21.65
N MET A 691 29.95 -12.18 -22.22
CA MET A 691 30.20 -13.38 -21.41
C MET A 691 31.42 -13.24 -20.49
N GLU A 692 32.48 -12.56 -20.93
CA GLU A 692 33.64 -12.23 -20.08
C GLU A 692 33.20 -11.38 -18.87
N LYS A 693 32.34 -10.37 -19.08
CA LYS A 693 31.75 -9.57 -18.00
C LYS A 693 30.87 -10.40 -17.07
N MET A 694 30.03 -11.29 -17.63
CA MET A 694 29.16 -12.16 -16.83
C MET A 694 29.95 -13.11 -15.93
N VAL A 695 31.03 -13.72 -16.44
CA VAL A 695 31.91 -14.58 -15.66
C VAL A 695 32.68 -13.81 -14.58
N THR A 696 33.03 -12.55 -14.85
CA THR A 696 33.66 -11.67 -13.86
C THR A 696 32.70 -11.37 -12.69
N LEU A 697 31.41 -11.19 -12.98
CA LEU A 697 30.38 -10.91 -11.98
C LEU A 697 29.95 -12.16 -11.21
N ASP A 698 29.82 -13.31 -11.89
CA ASP A 698 29.47 -14.60 -11.31
C ASP A 698 30.37 -15.72 -11.89
N PRO A 699 31.48 -16.05 -11.21
CA PRO A 699 32.44 -17.07 -11.63
C PRO A 699 31.93 -18.52 -11.42
N SER A 700 30.79 -18.87 -12.02
CA SER A 700 30.18 -20.20 -11.89
C SER A 700 30.57 -21.15 -13.03
N ALA A 701 30.57 -22.47 -12.75
CA ALA A 701 30.86 -23.50 -13.75
C ALA A 701 29.98 -23.37 -15.01
N SER A 702 28.69 -23.07 -14.80
CA SER A 702 27.73 -22.81 -15.88
C SER A 702 28.14 -21.62 -16.77
N ASN A 703 28.57 -20.49 -16.17
CA ASN A 703 28.97 -19.33 -16.95
C ASN A 703 30.29 -19.57 -17.71
N TYR A 704 31.25 -20.28 -17.10
CA TYR A 704 32.47 -20.70 -17.78
C TYR A 704 32.22 -21.68 -18.94
N ALA A 705 31.27 -22.61 -18.79
CA ALA A 705 30.87 -23.52 -19.86
C ALA A 705 30.23 -22.77 -21.04
N LYS A 706 29.34 -21.81 -20.76
CA LYS A 706 28.76 -20.93 -21.79
C LYS A 706 29.83 -20.08 -22.48
N LEU A 707 30.76 -19.52 -21.72
CA LEU A 707 31.87 -18.72 -22.27
C LEU A 707 32.76 -19.57 -23.17
N ALA A 708 33.02 -20.83 -22.81
CA ALA A 708 33.77 -21.76 -23.66
C ALA A 708 33.07 -22.01 -25.00
N ALA A 709 31.75 -22.22 -24.98
CA ALA A 709 30.95 -22.38 -26.19
C ALA A 709 31.01 -21.13 -27.09
N VAL A 710 30.86 -19.95 -26.49
CA VAL A 710 30.93 -18.66 -27.21
C VAL A 710 32.34 -18.41 -27.80
N TYR A 711 33.41 -18.71 -27.07
CA TYR A 711 34.78 -18.62 -27.59
C TYR A 711 35.00 -19.56 -28.78
N LYS A 712 34.48 -20.78 -28.71
CA LYS A 712 34.56 -21.73 -29.83
C LYS A 712 33.86 -21.17 -31.05
N GLU A 713 32.64 -20.67 -30.90
CA GLU A 713 31.88 -20.08 -32.01
C GLU A 713 32.58 -18.87 -32.61
N ALA A 714 33.28 -18.08 -31.80
CA ALA A 714 34.12 -16.95 -32.20
C ALA A 714 35.51 -17.35 -32.76
N GLY A 715 35.82 -18.65 -32.86
CA GLY A 715 37.11 -19.15 -33.37
C GLY A 715 38.29 -19.00 -32.39
N GLN A 716 38.05 -18.59 -31.15
CA GLN A 716 39.06 -18.41 -30.11
C GLN A 716 39.34 -19.72 -29.37
N ILE A 717 39.82 -20.74 -30.11
CA ILE A 717 39.94 -22.14 -29.66
C ILE A 717 40.78 -22.28 -28.37
N SER A 718 41.90 -21.58 -28.26
CA SER A 718 42.75 -21.62 -27.06
C SER A 718 42.02 -21.13 -25.81
N LYS A 719 41.24 -20.04 -25.94
CA LYS A 719 40.43 -19.53 -24.83
C LYS A 719 39.25 -20.43 -24.51
N ALA A 720 38.62 -21.03 -25.51
CA ALA A 720 37.55 -22.01 -25.33
C ALA A 720 38.02 -23.21 -24.49
N ARG A 721 39.22 -23.73 -24.78
CA ARG A 721 39.85 -24.80 -23.99
C ARG A 721 40.08 -24.37 -22.54
N THR A 722 40.64 -23.18 -22.31
CA THR A 722 40.88 -22.69 -20.94
C THR A 722 39.56 -22.52 -20.16
N ALA A 723 38.53 -21.96 -20.79
CA ALA A 723 37.24 -21.73 -20.15
C ALA A 723 36.51 -23.05 -19.79
N VAL A 724 36.53 -24.06 -20.67
CA VAL A 724 35.88 -25.35 -20.36
C VAL A 724 36.62 -26.11 -19.26
N LEU A 725 37.95 -26.04 -19.21
CA LEU A 725 38.73 -26.62 -18.12
C LEU A 725 38.43 -25.94 -16.79
N LYS A 726 38.23 -24.61 -16.79
CA LYS A 726 37.82 -23.88 -15.60
C LYS A 726 36.41 -24.26 -15.14
N ALA A 727 35.49 -24.52 -16.07
CA ALA A 727 34.16 -25.02 -15.75
C ALA A 727 34.22 -26.38 -15.03
N VAL A 728 35.08 -27.31 -15.48
CA VAL A 728 35.29 -28.61 -14.84
C VAL A 728 35.98 -28.50 -13.48
N GLU A 729 36.91 -27.55 -13.32
CA GLU A 729 37.53 -27.27 -12.02
C GLU A 729 36.48 -26.85 -10.98
N LEU A 730 35.51 -26.04 -11.40
CA LEU A 730 34.44 -25.54 -10.54
C LEU A 730 33.31 -26.56 -10.33
N ASP A 731 33.05 -27.43 -11.32
CA ASP A 731 32.09 -28.53 -11.24
C ASP A 731 32.65 -29.79 -11.93
N PRO A 732 33.25 -30.71 -11.16
CA PRO A 732 33.80 -31.95 -11.70
C PRO A 732 32.79 -32.86 -12.40
N SER A 733 31.48 -32.68 -12.18
CA SER A 733 30.44 -33.46 -12.86
C SER A 733 30.38 -33.20 -14.36
N LEU A 734 30.87 -32.03 -14.81
CA LEU A 734 30.91 -31.63 -16.22
C LEU A 734 32.02 -32.33 -17.02
N LYS A 735 32.89 -33.12 -16.37
CA LYS A 735 34.10 -33.70 -17.01
C LYS A 735 33.80 -34.46 -18.30
N THR A 736 32.78 -35.32 -18.30
CA THR A 736 32.42 -36.13 -19.48
C THR A 736 31.90 -35.27 -20.64
N GLU A 737 31.18 -34.19 -20.35
CA GLU A 737 30.68 -33.27 -21.39
C GLU A 737 31.82 -32.37 -21.91
N ALA A 738 32.71 -31.94 -21.02
CA ALA A 738 33.90 -31.17 -21.37
C ALA A 738 34.88 -31.96 -22.25
N GLU A 739 35.09 -33.26 -22.01
CA GLU A 739 35.93 -34.12 -22.85
C GLU A 739 35.39 -34.17 -24.30
N LYS A 740 34.07 -34.36 -24.46
CA LYS A 740 33.41 -34.29 -25.78
C LYS A 740 33.57 -32.91 -26.43
N PHE A 741 33.41 -31.84 -25.66
CA PHE A 741 33.59 -30.48 -26.17
C PHE A 741 35.04 -30.24 -26.64
N LEU A 742 36.04 -30.72 -25.90
CA LEU A 742 37.46 -30.60 -26.23
C LEU A 742 37.85 -31.37 -27.49
N GLU A 743 37.18 -32.50 -27.79
CA GLU A 743 37.36 -33.21 -29.06
C GLU A 743 36.83 -32.41 -30.25
N LEU A 744 35.73 -31.66 -30.08
CA LEU A 744 35.18 -30.76 -31.09
C LEU A 744 36.03 -29.49 -31.32
N LEU A 745 37.12 -29.29 -30.58
CA LEU A 745 38.08 -28.19 -30.73
C LEU A 745 39.37 -28.61 -31.44
N LYS A 746 39.56 -29.91 -31.70
CA LYS A 746 40.66 -30.45 -32.53
C LYS A 746 40.30 -30.29 -34.00
#